data_AF-A0A3L7DZB3-F1
#
_entry.id   AF-A0A3L7DZB3-F1
#
_cell.length_a   1.000
_cell.length_b   1.000
_cell.length_c   1.000
_cell.angle_alpha   90.00
_cell.angle_beta   90.00
_cell.angle_gamma   90.00
#
_symmetry.space_group_name_H-M   'P 1'
#
loop_
_entity.id
_entity.type
_entity.pdbx_description
1 polymer ?
#
loop_
_entity_poly.entity_id
_entity_poly.type
_entity_poly.pdbx_seq_one_letter_code
_entity_poly.pdbx_strand_id
1 'polypeptide(L)'
;MTTLSLEQYESMSTLSIHSHKALGLRLSYAEEQQQSRLALRLENSLDTALHQWRLHLDLQRDVHAGTATVMTRTGSHLCLAPDDPAPLLPGEHCCLQLIGPPGLLQRLSDLPGGYFLSSGEAVYEVQLQGHDLPLRPAVTPVHTNASQPQTARPGLLPAAQSVSAASGSRPWPVAPVIDAVAEALPALDWLQFMLDQSWPAASSSEHGTLVCALDATLAREAYRLAISDERILLQAATSAGFCRAAASLLQLRETQNGKPALPCLQLEDRPHYRYRALMLDCARHFHDLDTLFDLLDWMALYKLNHFHWHLTDDEAWRLDIAAYPQLREIGAWRGHGEVLPPQLGSGPLRYGGYYSREDVALVVEYAAARGISVVPEIDIPGHCRACIEALPDLLRDPGDSSRYCSVQFFDDNVLNPGLPGTYEFLDTVLAEVCELFPGQYVHLGADEVPEGVWLGSEACRQLMQREGYRDARDLQGHLLHHAQAFLAARGKTLVGWEEAVQGNRLKRNTPICAWTGDEAVRRLAAAGYPVISCPAPRAYLDTAWSDDPREPGLHWAGSADLEACYRQSPFPAGVANAMGVQANLWGELLASRKQLEYMLFPRLLATAEWGWHGKGDDWPGFRARVERQLDYLRRRGVRPRGLDPVQVSSYA
;
A
#
# COMPACT_ATOMS: atom_id res chain seq x y z
N MET A 1 5.28 12.99 -17.83
CA MET A 1 6.73 13.25 -17.71
C MET A 1 7.47 12.00 -18.17
N THR A 2 8.57 12.14 -18.91
CA THR A 2 9.33 11.02 -19.46
C THR A 2 10.04 10.25 -18.34
N THR A 3 9.58 9.02 -18.07
CA THR A 3 10.37 7.99 -17.40
C THR A 3 11.68 7.87 -18.16
N LEU A 4 12.79 8.19 -17.50
CA LEU A 4 14.11 7.97 -18.08
C LEU A 4 14.30 6.46 -18.25
N SER A 5 14.72 6.03 -19.44
CA SER A 5 15.06 4.62 -19.68
C SER A 5 16.27 4.21 -18.82
N LEU A 6 16.47 2.90 -18.59
CA LEU A 6 17.67 2.38 -17.91
C LEU A 6 18.97 2.97 -18.50
N GLU A 7 19.02 3.14 -19.82
CA GLU A 7 20.17 3.74 -20.53
C GLU A 7 20.40 5.22 -20.16
N GLN A 8 19.35 5.97 -19.82
CA GLN A 8 19.48 7.35 -19.40
C GLN A 8 19.97 7.47 -17.95
N TYR A 9 19.65 6.49 -17.09
CA TYR A 9 20.20 6.39 -15.73
C TYR A 9 21.69 6.00 -15.70
N GLU A 10 22.14 5.11 -16.60
CA GLU A 10 23.55 4.75 -16.74
C GLU A 10 24.44 5.98 -17.03
N SER A 11 23.90 7.00 -17.72
CA SER A 11 24.65 8.22 -18.05
C SER A 11 24.88 9.19 -16.87
N MET A 12 24.12 9.04 -15.77
CA MET A 12 24.20 9.90 -14.58
C MET A 12 24.90 9.23 -13.40
N SER A 13 25.16 7.93 -13.46
CA SER A 13 25.87 7.21 -12.41
C SER A 13 27.37 7.12 -12.74
N THR A 14 28.24 7.43 -11.78
CA THR A 14 29.68 7.13 -11.88
C THR A 14 29.99 5.65 -11.64
N LEU A 15 28.97 4.82 -11.40
CA LEU A 15 29.10 3.38 -11.20
C LEU A 15 29.22 2.67 -12.56
N SER A 16 30.42 2.16 -12.84
CA SER A 16 30.64 1.24 -13.96
C SER A 16 30.07 -0.14 -13.61
N ILE A 17 28.83 -0.41 -13.98
CA ILE A 17 28.25 -1.76 -13.90
C ILE A 17 28.74 -2.58 -15.09
N HIS A 18 29.47 -3.67 -14.82
CA HIS A 18 29.88 -4.59 -15.85
C HIS A 18 28.74 -5.59 -16.18
N SER A 19 27.94 -5.30 -17.20
CA SER A 19 26.74 -6.07 -17.57
C SER A 19 26.94 -7.14 -18.66
N HIS A 20 28.13 -7.24 -19.26
CA HIS A 20 28.37 -8.15 -20.41
C HIS A 20 28.59 -9.63 -20.04
N LYS A 21 28.86 -9.94 -18.77
CA LYS A 21 28.85 -11.30 -18.18
C LYS A 21 28.44 -11.15 -16.71
N ALA A 22 27.40 -11.85 -16.27
CA ALA A 22 26.91 -11.80 -14.89
C ALA A 22 27.40 -13.02 -14.09
N LEU A 23 27.70 -12.79 -12.81
CA LEU A 23 28.06 -13.85 -11.87
C LEU A 23 26.86 -14.77 -11.61
N GLY A 24 27.11 -16.06 -11.39
CA GLY A 24 26.06 -17.02 -11.11
C GLY A 24 25.81 -17.16 -9.61
N LEU A 25 24.55 -17.21 -9.18
CA LEU A 25 24.17 -17.55 -7.82
C LEU A 25 23.17 -18.70 -7.81
N ARG A 26 23.42 -19.72 -6.98
CA ARG A 26 22.44 -20.77 -6.68
C ARG A 26 22.19 -20.82 -5.18
N LEU A 27 20.92 -20.94 -4.80
CA LEU A 27 20.51 -21.03 -3.40
C LEU A 27 20.21 -22.49 -3.02
N SER A 28 20.70 -22.89 -1.86
CA SER A 28 20.32 -24.17 -1.25
C SER A 28 19.76 -23.97 0.15
N TYR A 29 18.62 -24.60 0.45
CA TYR A 29 17.93 -24.48 1.74
C TYR A 29 17.80 -25.84 2.41
N ALA A 30 18.24 -25.90 3.66
CA ALA A 30 18.07 -27.07 4.51
C ALA A 30 17.46 -26.64 5.85
N GLU A 31 16.47 -27.40 6.33
CA GLU A 31 15.84 -27.17 7.62
C GLU A 31 16.06 -28.37 8.54
N GLU A 32 16.55 -28.09 9.73
CA GLU A 32 16.72 -29.03 10.84
C GLU A 32 15.79 -28.62 11.99
N GLN A 33 15.60 -29.50 13.00
CA GLN A 33 14.63 -29.28 14.09
C GLN A 33 14.81 -27.96 14.86
N GLN A 34 16.02 -27.38 14.88
CA GLN A 34 16.36 -26.22 15.70
C GLN A 34 16.86 -25.02 14.88
N GLN A 35 17.11 -25.19 13.58
CA GLN A 35 17.67 -24.14 12.73
C GLN A 35 17.43 -24.42 11.25
N SER A 36 17.42 -23.37 10.46
CA SER A 36 17.47 -23.42 9.01
C SER A 36 18.81 -22.90 8.50
N ARG A 37 19.29 -23.47 7.39
CA ARG A 37 20.52 -23.09 6.72
C ARG A 37 20.21 -22.67 5.29
N LEU A 38 20.60 -21.46 4.94
CA LEU A 38 20.58 -20.94 3.59
C LEU A 38 22.02 -20.87 3.07
N ALA A 39 22.35 -21.68 2.08
CA ALA A 39 23.63 -21.67 1.38
C ALA A 39 23.52 -20.86 0.08
N LEU A 40 24.47 -19.97 -0.12
CA LEU A 40 24.61 -19.06 -1.25
C LEU A 40 25.85 -19.50 -2.04
N ARG A 41 25.66 -20.26 -3.13
CA ARG A 41 26.75 -20.71 -4.00
C ARG A 41 26.98 -19.70 -5.12
N LEU A 42 28.01 -18.88 -4.96
CA LEU A 42 28.43 -17.87 -5.92
C LEU A 42 29.46 -18.46 -6.89
N GLU A 43 29.26 -18.31 -8.19
CA GLU A 43 30.13 -18.78 -9.26
C GLU A 43 30.71 -17.60 -10.06
N ASN A 44 32.04 -17.59 -10.21
CA ASN A 44 32.71 -16.58 -11.03
C ASN A 44 32.77 -17.00 -12.50
N SER A 45 31.76 -16.57 -13.26
CA SER A 45 31.64 -16.74 -14.71
C SER A 45 32.43 -15.70 -15.53
N LEU A 46 33.12 -14.76 -14.87
CA LEU A 46 33.94 -13.74 -15.51
C LEU A 46 35.31 -14.32 -15.91
N ASP A 47 36.01 -13.60 -16.80
CA ASP A 47 37.38 -13.96 -17.20
C ASP A 47 38.45 -13.37 -16.25
N THR A 48 38.02 -12.75 -15.15
CA THR A 48 38.88 -12.04 -14.18
C THR A 48 38.70 -12.56 -12.77
N ALA A 49 39.79 -12.60 -11.99
CA ALA A 49 39.73 -12.93 -10.57
C ALA A 49 39.10 -11.79 -9.76
N LEU A 50 38.26 -12.15 -8.79
CA LEU A 50 37.64 -11.20 -7.86
C LEU A 50 38.43 -11.20 -6.54
N HIS A 51 38.86 -10.04 -6.08
CA HIS A 51 39.69 -9.89 -4.89
C HIS A 51 38.95 -9.10 -3.82
N GLN A 52 39.03 -9.53 -2.56
CA GLN A 52 38.36 -8.86 -1.43
C GLN A 52 36.87 -8.56 -1.71
N TRP A 53 36.23 -9.48 -2.41
CA TRP A 53 34.87 -9.29 -2.89
C TRP A 53 33.85 -9.41 -1.76
N ARG A 54 32.70 -8.78 -1.96
CA ARG A 54 31.56 -8.81 -1.03
C ARG A 54 30.28 -9.09 -1.80
N LEU A 55 29.50 -10.05 -1.31
CA LEU A 55 28.17 -10.33 -1.84
C LEU A 55 27.13 -9.48 -1.10
N HIS A 56 26.31 -8.77 -1.86
CA HIS A 56 25.20 -7.98 -1.36
C HIS A 56 23.87 -8.63 -1.76
N LEU A 57 22.91 -8.62 -0.84
CA LEU A 57 21.54 -9.10 -1.05
C LEU A 57 20.60 -8.48 -0.02
N ASP A 58 19.31 -8.51 -0.31
CA ASP A 58 18.27 -8.07 0.62
C ASP A 58 17.47 -9.29 1.11
N LEU A 59 17.40 -9.48 2.44
CA LEU A 59 16.70 -10.56 3.11
C LEU A 59 15.94 -10.05 4.33
N GLN A 60 14.62 -10.14 4.28
CA GLN A 60 13.71 -9.68 5.36
C GLN A 60 13.54 -10.72 6.47
N ARG A 61 14.61 -11.45 6.81
CA ARG A 61 14.56 -12.55 7.79
C ARG A 61 15.69 -12.46 8.78
N ASP A 62 15.41 -12.89 10.01
CA ASP A 62 16.44 -12.95 11.04
C ASP A 62 17.44 -14.06 10.73
N VAL A 63 18.70 -13.67 10.54
CA VAL A 63 19.79 -14.56 10.16
C VAL A 63 21.08 -14.11 10.81
N HIS A 64 21.95 -15.07 11.08
CA HIS A 64 23.32 -14.86 11.47
C HIS A 64 24.29 -15.64 10.57
N ALA A 65 25.56 -15.29 10.68
CA ALA A 65 26.67 -15.93 9.99
C ALA A 65 26.77 -17.44 10.30
N GLY A 66 26.80 -18.27 9.26
CA GLY A 66 27.28 -19.65 9.31
C GLY A 66 28.74 -19.73 8.85
N THR A 67 28.95 -20.05 7.57
CA THR A 67 30.26 -19.98 6.88
C THR A 67 30.31 -18.72 6.01
N ALA A 68 30.22 -17.57 6.66
CA ALA A 68 30.29 -16.25 6.05
C ALA A 68 30.47 -15.22 7.17
N THR A 69 31.08 -14.08 6.86
CA THR A 69 31.09 -12.93 7.75
C THR A 69 30.03 -11.93 7.31
N VAL A 70 29.07 -11.63 8.19
CA VAL A 70 28.10 -10.53 7.98
C VAL A 70 28.82 -9.22 8.30
N MET A 71 29.19 -8.48 7.25
CA MET A 71 29.93 -7.22 7.36
C MET A 71 29.04 -6.09 7.87
N THR A 72 27.84 -5.99 7.30
CA THR A 72 26.81 -5.03 7.70
C THR A 72 25.43 -5.65 7.52
N ARG A 73 24.51 -5.25 8.40
CA ARG A 73 23.07 -5.44 8.25
C ARG A 73 22.39 -4.10 8.51
N THR A 74 21.56 -3.66 7.58
CA THR A 74 20.76 -2.45 7.73
C THR A 74 19.41 -2.73 7.11
N GLY A 75 18.37 -2.89 7.92
CA GLY A 75 17.08 -3.30 7.43
C GLY A 75 17.13 -4.70 6.80
N SER A 76 16.62 -4.80 5.57
CA SER A 76 16.73 -6.00 4.75
C SER A 76 18.13 -6.20 4.14
N HIS A 77 18.95 -5.15 3.99
CA HIS A 77 20.23 -5.24 3.31
C HIS A 77 21.29 -6.00 4.10
N LEU A 78 21.94 -6.96 3.47
CA LEU A 78 23.08 -7.71 3.98
C LEU A 78 24.28 -7.54 3.05
N CYS A 79 25.44 -7.25 3.66
CA CYS A 79 26.74 -7.32 3.01
C CYS A 79 27.54 -8.49 3.60
N LEU A 80 27.92 -9.46 2.78
CA LEU A 80 28.58 -10.68 3.19
C LEU A 80 29.98 -10.79 2.59
N ALA A 81 30.92 -11.31 3.38
CA ALA A 81 32.25 -11.68 2.92
C ALA A 81 32.53 -13.17 3.23
N PRO A 82 33.38 -13.85 2.46
CA PRO A 82 33.86 -15.17 2.84
C PRO A 82 34.75 -15.09 4.09
N ASP A 83 34.73 -16.13 4.93
CA ASP A 83 35.59 -16.20 6.12
C ASP A 83 37.08 -16.30 5.75
N ASP A 84 37.38 -16.97 4.63
CA ASP A 84 38.69 -16.96 3.99
C ASP A 84 38.68 -15.94 2.83
N PRO A 85 39.44 -14.83 2.92
CA PRO A 85 39.44 -13.76 1.93
C PRO A 85 40.21 -14.09 0.64
N ALA A 86 40.34 -15.39 0.30
CA ALA A 86 40.94 -15.84 -0.94
C ALA A 86 40.24 -15.23 -2.17
N PRO A 87 41.01 -14.88 -3.23
CA PRO A 87 40.40 -14.43 -4.48
C PRO A 87 39.52 -15.52 -5.08
N LEU A 88 38.37 -15.15 -5.64
CA LEU A 88 37.53 -16.07 -6.40
C LEU A 88 37.96 -16.06 -7.86
N LEU A 89 38.65 -17.12 -8.32
CA LEU A 89 39.23 -17.17 -9.66
C LEU A 89 38.16 -17.48 -10.73
N PRO A 90 38.43 -17.18 -12.02
CA PRO A 90 37.55 -17.56 -13.12
C PRO A 90 37.20 -19.07 -13.11
N GLY A 91 35.91 -19.38 -13.17
CA GLY A 91 35.38 -20.75 -13.14
C GLY A 91 35.30 -21.39 -11.75
N GLU A 92 35.76 -20.70 -10.70
CA GLU A 92 35.61 -21.17 -9.32
C GLU A 92 34.27 -20.76 -8.71
N HIS A 93 33.94 -21.37 -7.57
CA HIS A 93 32.77 -21.02 -6.78
C HIS A 93 33.11 -20.92 -5.29
N CYS A 94 32.38 -20.05 -4.60
CA CYS A 94 32.40 -19.92 -3.15
C CYS A 94 31.01 -20.24 -2.59
N CYS A 95 30.95 -20.85 -1.40
CA CYS A 95 29.71 -21.12 -0.69
C CYS A 95 29.69 -20.29 0.60
N LEU A 96 28.76 -19.35 0.68
CA LEU A 96 28.47 -18.60 1.91
C LEU A 96 27.25 -19.21 2.59
N GLN A 97 27.23 -19.27 3.92
CA GLN A 97 26.08 -19.82 4.64
C GLN A 97 25.54 -18.84 5.67
N LEU A 98 24.22 -18.68 5.66
CA LEU A 98 23.44 -17.99 6.67
C LEU A 98 22.62 -19.02 7.47
N ILE A 99 22.50 -18.78 8.77
CA ILE A 99 21.74 -19.62 9.69
C ILE A 99 20.60 -18.77 10.25
N GLY A 100 19.41 -19.35 10.32
CA GLY A 100 18.23 -18.70 10.88
C GLY A 100 17.36 -19.68 11.68
N PRO A 101 16.24 -19.20 12.24
CA PRO A 101 15.29 -20.07 12.94
C PRO A 101 14.63 -21.08 11.98
N PRO A 102 14.03 -22.17 12.49
CA PRO A 102 13.17 -23.05 11.70
C PRO A 102 12.08 -22.25 10.98
N GLY A 103 11.73 -22.65 9.74
CA GLY A 103 10.74 -21.93 8.94
C GLY A 103 11.24 -20.59 8.37
N LEU A 104 12.57 -20.39 8.30
CA LEU A 104 13.20 -19.19 7.75
C LEU A 104 12.65 -18.82 6.36
N LEU A 105 12.54 -19.81 5.47
CA LEU A 105 11.98 -19.67 4.12
C LEU A 105 10.81 -20.65 3.95
N GLN A 106 9.61 -20.11 3.84
CA GLN A 106 8.36 -20.87 3.66
C GLN A 106 7.76 -20.66 2.26
N ARG A 107 8.08 -19.54 1.60
CA ARG A 107 7.53 -19.14 0.30
C ARG A 107 8.62 -18.64 -0.64
N LEU A 108 8.32 -18.61 -1.94
CA LEU A 108 9.18 -17.99 -2.94
C LEU A 108 9.37 -16.49 -2.69
N SER A 109 8.36 -15.82 -2.12
CA SER A 109 8.47 -14.41 -1.72
C SER A 109 9.41 -14.17 -0.53
N ASP A 110 9.85 -15.22 0.16
CA ASP A 110 10.83 -15.12 1.26
C ASP A 110 12.28 -15.14 0.74
N LEU A 111 12.48 -15.54 -0.52
CA LEU A 111 13.81 -15.59 -1.13
C LEU A 111 14.47 -14.21 -1.06
N PRO A 112 15.80 -14.16 -0.84
CA PRO A 112 16.50 -12.90 -0.93
C PRO A 112 16.38 -12.28 -2.33
N GLY A 113 16.56 -10.97 -2.42
CA GLY A 113 16.50 -10.20 -3.65
C GLY A 113 17.70 -9.28 -3.83
N GLY A 114 17.74 -8.55 -4.95
CA GLY A 114 18.68 -7.44 -5.15
C GLY A 114 20.15 -7.83 -5.18
N TYR A 115 20.49 -9.02 -5.70
CA TYR A 115 21.85 -9.55 -5.66
C TYR A 115 22.84 -8.73 -6.48
N PHE A 116 23.98 -8.38 -5.90
CA PHE A 116 25.14 -7.87 -6.61
C PHE A 116 26.43 -8.17 -5.85
N LEU A 117 27.58 -8.05 -6.52
CA LEU A 117 28.89 -8.23 -5.91
C LEU A 117 29.73 -6.97 -6.08
N SER A 118 30.39 -6.54 -5.00
CA SER A 118 31.41 -5.49 -5.05
C SER A 118 32.81 -6.11 -4.93
N SER A 119 33.78 -5.60 -5.69
CA SER A 119 35.19 -6.01 -5.62
C SER A 119 36.08 -4.80 -5.93
N GLY A 120 36.63 -4.18 -4.88
CA GLY A 120 37.22 -2.85 -4.99
C GLY A 120 36.12 -1.81 -5.30
N GLU A 121 36.32 -0.99 -6.32
CA GLU A 121 35.33 -0.02 -6.80
C GLU A 121 34.35 -0.59 -7.83
N ALA A 122 34.61 -1.81 -8.32
CA ALA A 122 33.78 -2.45 -9.34
C ALA A 122 32.54 -3.12 -8.73
N VAL A 123 31.40 -2.98 -9.42
CA VAL A 123 30.14 -3.64 -9.09
C VAL A 123 29.72 -4.56 -10.24
N TYR A 124 29.33 -5.78 -9.89
CA TYR A 124 28.95 -6.83 -10.81
C TYR A 124 27.52 -7.30 -10.53
N GLU A 125 26.75 -7.49 -11.60
CA GLU A 125 25.43 -8.12 -11.51
C GLU A 125 25.60 -9.60 -11.10
N VAL A 126 24.73 -10.05 -10.20
CA VAL A 126 24.65 -11.45 -9.77
C VAL A 126 23.28 -11.99 -10.17
N GLN A 127 23.27 -13.01 -11.03
CA GLN A 127 22.04 -13.63 -11.52
C GLN A 127 21.71 -14.89 -10.72
N LEU A 128 20.48 -14.93 -10.20
CA LEU A 128 19.94 -16.13 -9.57
C LEU A 128 19.66 -17.20 -10.64
N GLN A 129 20.49 -18.25 -10.67
CA GLN A 129 20.39 -19.37 -11.60
C GLN A 129 19.43 -20.48 -11.13
N GLY A 130 18.97 -20.43 -9.88
CA GLY A 130 17.99 -21.36 -9.32
C GLY A 130 18.09 -21.53 -7.80
N HIS A 131 17.11 -22.23 -7.24
CA HIS A 131 17.05 -22.58 -5.82
C HIS A 131 16.50 -24.02 -5.64
N ASP A 132 16.79 -24.65 -4.50
CA ASP A 132 16.25 -25.97 -4.15
C ASP A 132 15.20 -25.94 -3.02
N LEU A 133 14.61 -24.76 -2.73
CA LEU A 133 13.57 -24.59 -1.72
C LEU A 133 12.55 -25.74 -1.77
N PRO A 134 12.28 -26.41 -0.63
CA PRO A 134 11.30 -27.47 -0.56
C PRO A 134 9.89 -26.87 -0.63
N LEU A 135 9.42 -26.58 -1.85
CA LEU A 135 8.05 -26.14 -2.09
C LEU A 135 7.10 -27.33 -1.85
N ARG A 136 6.60 -27.47 -0.64
CA ARG A 136 5.48 -28.39 -0.37
C ARG A 136 4.20 -27.67 -0.79
N PRO A 137 3.48 -28.12 -1.83
CA PRO A 137 2.19 -27.55 -2.15
C PRO A 137 1.25 -27.78 -0.97
N ALA A 138 0.59 -26.72 -0.49
CA ALA A 138 -0.53 -26.88 0.41
C ALA A 138 -1.61 -27.74 -0.27
N VAL A 139 -2.28 -28.60 0.49
CA VAL A 139 -3.48 -29.29 0.01
C VAL A 139 -4.53 -28.21 -0.21
N THR A 140 -4.77 -27.85 -1.47
CA THR A 140 -5.80 -26.87 -1.81
C THR A 140 -7.13 -27.45 -1.36
N PRO A 141 -7.91 -26.76 -0.51
CA PRO A 141 -9.28 -27.16 -0.29
C PRO A 141 -9.97 -27.22 -1.65
N VAL A 142 -10.53 -28.38 -2.00
CA VAL A 142 -11.39 -28.49 -3.18
C VAL A 142 -12.64 -27.68 -2.87
N HIS A 143 -12.66 -26.42 -3.28
CA HIS A 143 -13.90 -25.68 -3.35
C HIS A 143 -14.76 -26.37 -4.40
N THR A 144 -15.81 -27.03 -3.95
CA THR A 144 -16.80 -27.61 -4.85
C THR A 144 -17.35 -26.49 -5.71
N ASN A 145 -17.35 -26.68 -7.03
CA ASN A 145 -18.02 -25.80 -7.97
C ASN A 145 -19.48 -25.68 -7.54
N ALA A 146 -19.80 -24.63 -6.81
CA ALA A 146 -21.17 -24.29 -6.48
C ALA A 146 -21.84 -23.81 -7.78
N SER A 147 -23.02 -24.36 -7.99
CA SER A 147 -23.92 -24.16 -9.13
C SER A 147 -24.01 -22.72 -9.62
N GLN A 148 -24.19 -22.54 -10.94
CA GLN A 148 -24.52 -21.27 -11.57
C GLN A 148 -25.65 -20.55 -10.78
N PRO A 149 -25.45 -19.31 -10.32
CA PRO A 149 -26.55 -18.53 -9.77
C PRO A 149 -27.54 -18.16 -10.86
N GLN A 150 -28.82 -18.34 -10.52
CA GLN A 150 -29.98 -17.86 -11.26
C GLN A 150 -29.95 -16.34 -11.48
N THR A 151 -30.63 -15.95 -12.55
CA THR A 151 -30.79 -14.64 -13.21
C THR A 151 -31.00 -13.38 -12.34
N ALA A 152 -30.53 -12.25 -12.90
CA ALA A 152 -31.11 -10.90 -12.84
C ALA A 152 -30.94 -10.04 -11.57
N ARG A 153 -29.71 -9.87 -11.06
CA ARG A 153 -29.34 -8.64 -10.33
C ARG A 153 -28.36 -7.81 -11.17
N PRO A 154 -28.48 -6.49 -11.22
CA PRO A 154 -27.47 -5.66 -11.88
C PRO A 154 -26.11 -5.91 -11.23
N GLY A 155 -25.05 -6.00 -12.03
CA GLY A 155 -23.69 -6.37 -11.60
C GLY A 155 -22.96 -5.29 -10.80
N LEU A 156 -23.66 -4.63 -9.87
CA LEU A 156 -23.18 -3.51 -9.06
C LEU A 156 -22.31 -3.98 -7.90
N LEU A 157 -21.06 -3.56 -7.89
CA LEU A 157 -20.12 -3.77 -6.80
C LEU A 157 -19.55 -2.41 -6.37
N PRO A 158 -19.82 -1.92 -5.16
CA PRO A 158 -20.59 -2.61 -4.11
C PRO A 158 -22.07 -2.79 -4.44
N ALA A 159 -22.69 -3.79 -3.80
CA ALA A 159 -24.14 -4.02 -3.89
C ALA A 159 -24.93 -2.81 -3.38
N ALA A 160 -25.86 -2.33 -4.21
CA ALA A 160 -26.74 -1.22 -3.84
C ALA A 160 -27.72 -1.62 -2.72
N GLN A 161 -28.07 -0.65 -1.88
CA GLN A 161 -29.02 -0.85 -0.77
C GLN A 161 -30.44 -1.15 -1.25
N SER A 162 -30.90 -0.50 -2.33
CA SER A 162 -32.21 -0.73 -2.94
C SER A 162 -32.13 -0.67 -4.46
N VAL A 163 -32.71 -1.68 -5.12
CA VAL A 163 -32.79 -1.80 -6.57
C VAL A 163 -34.18 -2.27 -6.95
N SER A 164 -34.86 -1.52 -7.82
CA SER A 164 -36.10 -1.94 -8.46
C SER A 164 -35.88 -2.04 -9.97
N ALA A 165 -35.85 -3.26 -10.50
CA ALA A 165 -35.71 -3.48 -11.94
C ALA A 165 -37.01 -3.12 -12.68
N ALA A 166 -36.88 -2.46 -13.83
CA ALA A 166 -37.97 -2.27 -14.77
C ALA A 166 -37.73 -3.16 -16.01
N SER A 167 -38.79 -3.46 -16.77
CA SER A 167 -38.64 -4.21 -18.01
C SER A 167 -37.99 -3.34 -19.10
N GLY A 168 -37.02 -3.90 -19.81
CA GLY A 168 -36.39 -3.28 -20.97
C GLY A 168 -34.99 -2.73 -20.74
N SER A 169 -34.41 -2.23 -21.84
CA SER A 169 -33.12 -1.57 -21.88
C SER A 169 -33.20 -0.33 -22.78
N ARG A 170 -32.31 0.62 -22.53
CA ARG A 170 -32.18 1.85 -23.29
C ARG A 170 -30.81 1.89 -24.00
N PRO A 171 -30.74 2.26 -25.29
CA PRO A 171 -29.46 2.57 -25.94
C PRO A 171 -28.76 3.77 -25.30
N TRP A 172 -27.43 3.73 -25.17
CA TRP A 172 -26.68 4.94 -24.80
C TRP A 172 -26.75 5.97 -25.94
N PRO A 173 -27.11 7.24 -25.68
CA PRO A 173 -27.24 8.25 -26.73
C PRO A 173 -25.87 8.70 -27.27
N VAL A 174 -25.81 9.02 -28.57
CA VAL A 174 -24.59 9.53 -29.25
C VAL A 174 -24.16 10.92 -28.74
N ALA A 175 -25.12 11.72 -28.31
CA ALA A 175 -24.89 13.01 -27.67
C ALA A 175 -26.08 13.31 -26.75
N PRO A 176 -26.05 12.88 -25.47
CA PRO A 176 -27.14 13.18 -24.56
C PRO A 176 -27.32 14.69 -24.40
N VAL A 177 -28.57 15.14 -24.35
CA VAL A 177 -28.86 16.48 -23.80
C VAL A 177 -28.65 16.39 -22.30
N ILE A 178 -27.67 17.15 -21.79
CA ILE A 178 -27.32 17.16 -20.37
C ILE A 178 -27.96 18.40 -19.72
N ASP A 179 -28.87 18.18 -18.79
CA ASP A 179 -29.40 19.20 -17.89
C ASP A 179 -28.85 18.92 -16.49
N ALA A 180 -27.88 19.71 -16.02
CA ALA A 180 -27.13 19.38 -14.82
C ALA A 180 -26.88 20.60 -13.94
N VAL A 181 -26.97 20.36 -12.62
CA VAL A 181 -26.49 21.28 -11.58
C VAL A 181 -24.96 21.28 -11.49
N ALA A 182 -24.39 22.37 -10.98
CA ALA A 182 -22.93 22.56 -10.92
C ALA A 182 -22.22 21.47 -10.11
N GLU A 183 -22.84 20.99 -9.04
CA GLU A 183 -22.30 19.93 -8.18
C GLU A 183 -22.10 18.59 -8.92
N ALA A 184 -22.82 18.37 -10.01
CA ALA A 184 -22.72 17.16 -10.82
C ALA A 184 -21.57 17.19 -11.85
N LEU A 185 -21.02 18.37 -12.16
CA LEU A 185 -20.04 18.53 -13.25
C LEU A 185 -18.80 17.63 -13.08
N PRO A 186 -18.13 17.56 -11.91
CA PRO A 186 -16.97 16.67 -11.76
C PRO A 186 -17.30 15.19 -12.01
N ALA A 187 -18.49 14.76 -11.57
CA ALA A 187 -18.95 13.39 -11.79
C ALA A 187 -19.27 13.12 -13.27
N LEU A 188 -19.77 14.12 -14.00
CA LEU A 188 -20.05 14.04 -15.44
C LEU A 188 -18.77 14.02 -16.27
N ASP A 189 -17.78 14.84 -15.92
CA ASP A 189 -16.47 14.85 -16.57
C ASP A 189 -15.77 13.50 -16.38
N TRP A 190 -15.78 12.97 -15.15
CA TRP A 190 -15.26 11.65 -14.85
C TRP A 190 -16.03 10.53 -15.57
N LEU A 191 -17.37 10.59 -15.58
CA LEU A 191 -18.20 9.65 -16.32
C LEU A 191 -17.80 9.64 -17.80
N GLN A 192 -17.74 10.81 -18.44
CA GLN A 192 -17.38 10.95 -19.85
C GLN A 192 -15.99 10.37 -20.14
N PHE A 193 -14.99 10.75 -19.35
CA PHE A 193 -13.62 10.22 -19.44
C PHE A 193 -13.59 8.69 -19.40
N MET A 194 -14.33 8.08 -18.46
CA MET A 194 -14.38 6.63 -18.30
C MET A 194 -15.16 5.95 -19.44
N LEU A 195 -16.16 6.60 -20.02
CA LEU A 195 -16.90 6.09 -21.17
C LEU A 195 -16.03 6.05 -22.42
N ASP A 196 -15.31 7.13 -22.71
CA ASP A 196 -14.47 7.26 -23.90
C ASP A 196 -13.36 6.22 -23.97
N GLN A 197 -12.88 5.75 -22.81
CA GLN A 197 -11.85 4.73 -22.75
C GLN A 197 -12.36 3.29 -22.91
N SER A 198 -13.62 3.01 -22.53
CA SER A 198 -14.03 1.63 -22.20
C SER A 198 -15.38 1.18 -22.75
N TRP A 199 -16.10 2.05 -23.46
CA TRP A 199 -17.37 1.70 -24.09
C TRP A 199 -17.33 2.06 -25.58
N PRO A 200 -17.83 1.20 -26.49
CA PRO A 200 -17.89 1.56 -27.91
C PRO A 200 -18.64 2.86 -28.12
N ALA A 201 -18.21 3.65 -29.10
CA ALA A 201 -18.94 4.85 -29.48
C ALA A 201 -20.40 4.49 -29.79
N ALA A 202 -21.33 5.27 -29.25
CA ALA A 202 -22.73 5.09 -29.56
C ALA A 202 -22.96 5.26 -31.08
N SER A 203 -23.98 4.56 -31.60
CA SER A 203 -24.35 4.58 -33.02
C SER A 203 -25.84 4.85 -33.24
N SER A 204 -26.59 5.22 -32.19
CA SER A 204 -28.02 5.52 -32.29
C SER A 204 -28.26 6.98 -32.70
N SER A 205 -29.24 7.22 -33.56
CA SER A 205 -29.72 8.56 -33.90
C SER A 205 -30.68 9.14 -32.84
N GLU A 206 -30.79 8.49 -31.67
CA GLU A 206 -31.73 8.87 -30.62
C GLU A 206 -31.12 9.90 -29.68
N HIS A 207 -31.82 11.03 -29.50
CA HIS A 207 -31.50 12.02 -28.49
C HIS A 207 -32.02 11.53 -27.14
N GLY A 208 -31.11 11.21 -26.21
CA GLY A 208 -31.44 10.89 -24.84
C GLY A 208 -31.19 12.07 -23.90
N THR A 209 -32.00 12.24 -22.86
CA THR A 209 -31.74 13.26 -21.83
C THR A 209 -31.07 12.61 -20.61
N LEU A 210 -29.99 13.22 -20.13
CA LEU A 210 -29.37 12.95 -18.83
C LEU A 210 -29.63 14.17 -17.94
N VAL A 211 -30.37 13.96 -16.85
CA VAL A 211 -30.72 15.02 -15.90
C VAL A 211 -29.96 14.77 -14.59
N CYS A 212 -29.26 15.78 -14.09
CA CYS A 212 -28.62 15.77 -12.77
C CYS A 212 -29.24 16.87 -11.91
N ALA A 213 -30.03 16.49 -10.91
CA ALA A 213 -30.80 17.42 -10.09
C ALA A 213 -30.44 17.29 -8.60
N LEU A 214 -30.43 18.42 -7.88
CA LEU A 214 -30.24 18.39 -6.43
C LEU A 214 -31.45 17.78 -5.74
N ASP A 215 -31.19 16.94 -4.74
CA ASP A 215 -32.17 16.47 -3.78
C ASP A 215 -31.60 16.63 -2.36
N ALA A 216 -31.94 17.76 -1.73
CA ALA A 216 -31.44 18.12 -0.41
C ALA A 216 -31.93 17.20 0.72
N THR A 217 -32.86 16.28 0.45
CA THR A 217 -33.32 15.30 1.44
C THR A 217 -32.35 14.13 1.60
N LEU A 218 -31.41 13.97 0.66
CA LEU A 218 -30.43 12.89 0.67
C LEU A 218 -29.24 13.22 1.57
N ALA A 219 -28.71 12.20 2.25
CA ALA A 219 -27.46 12.32 3.00
C ALA A 219 -26.27 12.61 2.07
N ARG A 220 -25.15 13.06 2.64
CA ARG A 220 -23.97 13.56 1.90
C ARG A 220 -23.58 12.75 0.66
N GLU A 221 -23.46 11.43 0.79
CA GLU A 221 -23.04 10.54 -0.32
C GLU A 221 -24.19 9.65 -0.85
N ALA A 222 -25.42 9.89 -0.40
CA ALA A 222 -26.59 9.17 -0.89
C ALA A 222 -27.03 9.72 -2.25
N TYR A 223 -27.60 8.85 -3.08
CA TYR A 223 -28.08 9.23 -4.41
C TYR A 223 -29.30 8.40 -4.82
N ARG A 224 -30.01 8.91 -5.82
CA ARG A 224 -31.02 8.19 -6.59
C ARG A 224 -30.60 8.13 -8.05
N LEU A 225 -30.75 6.99 -8.69
CA LEU A 225 -30.54 6.81 -10.13
C LEU A 225 -31.78 6.15 -10.72
N ALA A 226 -32.44 6.84 -11.65
CA ALA A 226 -33.54 6.28 -12.43
C ALA A 226 -33.16 6.23 -13.91
N ILE A 227 -33.28 5.05 -14.52
CA ILE A 227 -33.07 4.82 -15.94
C ILE A 227 -34.41 4.36 -16.51
N SER A 228 -35.02 5.19 -17.36
CA SER A 228 -36.20 4.85 -18.16
C SER A 228 -35.84 4.87 -19.65
N ASP A 229 -36.79 4.50 -20.50
CA ASP A 229 -36.74 4.71 -21.94
C ASP A 229 -36.58 6.20 -22.31
N GLU A 230 -37.29 7.08 -21.59
CA GLU A 230 -37.28 8.53 -21.82
C GLU A 230 -35.98 9.23 -21.37
N ARG A 231 -35.47 8.95 -20.16
CA ARG A 231 -34.36 9.70 -19.57
C ARG A 231 -33.53 8.90 -18.56
N ILE A 232 -32.33 9.41 -18.29
CA ILE A 232 -31.52 9.03 -17.13
C ILE A 232 -31.59 10.19 -16.14
N LEU A 233 -32.02 9.94 -14.91
CA LEU A 233 -32.10 10.93 -13.84
C LEU A 233 -31.17 10.54 -12.69
N LEU A 234 -30.22 11.41 -12.39
CA LEU A 234 -29.33 11.35 -11.23
C LEU A 234 -29.76 12.41 -10.22
N GLN A 235 -29.96 12.01 -8.97
CA GLN A 235 -30.25 12.94 -7.88
C GLN A 235 -29.31 12.72 -6.71
N ALA A 236 -28.75 13.80 -6.17
CA ALA A 236 -27.88 13.79 -5.01
C ALA A 236 -27.93 15.15 -4.29
N ALA A 237 -27.54 15.18 -3.02
CA ALA A 237 -27.40 16.43 -2.26
C ALA A 237 -26.04 17.11 -2.46
N THR A 238 -25.02 16.35 -2.89
CA THR A 238 -23.64 16.84 -3.00
C THR A 238 -22.92 16.23 -4.20
N SER A 239 -21.78 16.83 -4.58
CA SER A 239 -20.90 16.31 -5.62
C SER A 239 -20.45 14.87 -5.35
N ALA A 240 -20.17 14.52 -4.08
CA ALA A 240 -19.79 13.15 -3.72
C ALA A 240 -20.91 12.15 -4.05
N GLY A 241 -22.18 12.50 -3.79
CA GLY A 241 -23.33 11.66 -4.15
C GLY A 241 -23.44 11.47 -5.67
N PHE A 242 -23.22 12.52 -6.47
CA PHE A 242 -23.16 12.41 -7.92
C PHE A 242 -22.02 11.50 -8.40
N CYS A 243 -20.83 11.56 -7.79
CA CYS A 243 -19.73 10.63 -8.09
C CYS A 243 -20.14 9.17 -7.81
N ARG A 244 -20.84 8.88 -6.70
CA ARG A 244 -21.34 7.52 -6.41
C ARG A 244 -22.38 7.05 -7.41
N ALA A 245 -23.23 7.96 -7.87
CA ALA A 245 -24.24 7.67 -8.87
C ALA A 245 -23.61 7.38 -10.26
N ALA A 246 -22.60 8.17 -10.65
CA ALA A 246 -21.81 7.95 -11.86
C ALA A 246 -21.08 6.59 -11.81
N ALA A 247 -20.50 6.22 -10.65
CA ALA A 247 -19.87 4.92 -10.46
C ALA A 247 -20.86 3.75 -10.71
N SER A 248 -22.09 3.86 -10.20
CA SER A 248 -23.13 2.86 -10.47
C SER A 248 -23.54 2.84 -11.93
N LEU A 249 -23.71 4.01 -12.57
CA LEU A 249 -24.03 4.09 -13.99
C LEU A 249 -22.94 3.43 -14.86
N LEU A 250 -21.66 3.64 -14.54
CA LEU A 250 -20.51 2.99 -15.17
C LEU A 250 -20.57 1.45 -15.04
N GLN A 251 -21.04 0.92 -13.91
CA GLN A 251 -21.12 -0.53 -13.74
C GLN A 251 -22.35 -1.16 -14.40
N LEU A 252 -23.41 -0.37 -14.62
CA LEU A 252 -24.62 -0.78 -15.32
C LEU A 252 -24.47 -0.86 -16.84
N ARG A 253 -23.34 -0.39 -17.39
CA ARG A 253 -23.07 -0.47 -18.83
C ARG A 253 -23.13 -1.91 -19.33
N GLU A 254 -23.86 -2.09 -20.41
CA GLU A 254 -24.00 -3.33 -21.15
C GLU A 254 -23.70 -3.10 -22.64
N THR A 255 -23.47 -4.21 -23.35
CA THR A 255 -23.40 -4.21 -24.81
C THR A 255 -24.45 -5.19 -25.32
N GLN A 256 -25.49 -4.67 -25.98
CA GLN A 256 -26.57 -5.45 -26.57
C GLN A 256 -26.48 -5.37 -28.10
N ASN A 257 -26.35 -6.51 -28.78
CA ASN A 257 -26.15 -6.59 -30.24
C ASN A 257 -24.98 -5.70 -30.75
N GLY A 258 -23.88 -5.66 -29.99
CA GLY A 258 -22.71 -4.83 -30.31
C GLY A 258 -22.89 -3.33 -30.03
N LYS A 259 -24.02 -2.91 -29.47
CA LYS A 259 -24.33 -1.50 -29.17
C LYS A 259 -24.36 -1.22 -27.66
N PRO A 260 -23.85 -0.07 -27.21
CA PRO A 260 -24.02 0.44 -25.85
C PRO A 260 -25.47 0.48 -25.38
N ALA A 261 -25.77 -0.14 -24.23
CA ALA A 261 -27.09 -0.10 -23.61
C ALA A 261 -27.02 -0.05 -22.07
N LEU A 262 -28.11 0.42 -21.45
CA LEU A 262 -28.33 0.43 -20.01
C LEU A 262 -29.64 -0.30 -19.67
N PRO A 263 -29.70 -1.08 -18.59
CA PRO A 263 -30.96 -1.63 -18.10
C PRO A 263 -31.86 -0.54 -17.51
N CYS A 264 -33.17 -0.62 -17.76
CA CYS A 264 -34.12 0.27 -17.10
C CYS A 264 -34.30 -0.15 -15.64
N LEU A 265 -34.13 0.78 -14.70
CA LEU A 265 -34.18 0.49 -13.26
C LEU A 265 -34.29 1.77 -12.42
N GLN A 266 -34.57 1.58 -11.13
CA GLN A 266 -34.44 2.60 -10.10
C GLN A 266 -33.51 2.13 -8.98
N LEU A 267 -32.56 2.97 -8.58
CA LEU A 267 -31.68 2.81 -7.43
C LEU A 267 -31.95 3.90 -6.41
N GLU A 268 -32.01 3.51 -5.15
CA GLU A 268 -31.77 4.40 -4.01
C GLU A 268 -30.65 3.80 -3.19
N ASP A 269 -29.60 4.57 -2.95
CA ASP A 269 -28.37 3.99 -2.45
C ASP A 269 -27.58 4.96 -1.56
N ARG A 270 -26.85 4.40 -0.60
CA ARG A 270 -26.08 5.14 0.40
C ARG A 270 -25.01 4.26 1.02
N PRO A 271 -23.87 4.83 1.47
CA PRO A 271 -22.87 4.04 2.17
C PRO A 271 -23.34 3.60 3.56
N HIS A 272 -22.84 2.45 4.01
CA HIS A 272 -22.97 2.00 5.40
C HIS A 272 -22.01 2.78 6.31
N TYR A 273 -20.74 2.87 5.92
CA TYR A 273 -19.70 3.59 6.67
C TYR A 273 -19.28 4.88 5.96
N ARG A 274 -19.01 5.94 6.75
CA ARG A 274 -18.58 7.24 6.22
C ARG A 274 -17.11 7.26 5.76
N TYR A 275 -16.28 6.40 6.32
CA TYR A 275 -14.86 6.27 5.99
C TYR A 275 -14.62 4.93 5.29
N ARG A 276 -14.20 4.96 4.03
CA ARG A 276 -13.99 3.77 3.19
C ARG A 276 -12.70 3.97 2.43
N ALA A 277 -11.62 3.40 2.93
CA ALA A 277 -10.28 3.77 2.53
C ALA A 277 -9.50 2.64 1.86
N LEU A 278 -8.53 3.07 1.07
CA LEU A 278 -7.42 2.25 0.63
C LEU A 278 -6.15 2.99 1.02
N MET A 279 -5.25 2.31 1.72
CA MET A 279 -3.88 2.75 1.92
C MET A 279 -2.97 2.16 0.87
N LEU A 280 -2.10 2.98 0.28
CA LEU A 280 -0.98 2.52 -0.55
C LEU A 280 0.33 3.03 0.06
N ASP A 281 1.24 2.10 0.32
CA ASP A 281 2.64 2.38 0.66
C ASP A 281 3.42 2.75 -0.60
N CYS A 282 3.90 4.00 -0.63
CA CYS A 282 4.79 4.50 -1.67
C CYS A 282 6.23 4.70 -1.16
N ALA A 283 6.47 4.48 0.14
CA ALA A 283 7.78 4.61 0.76
C ALA A 283 8.66 3.41 0.40
N ARG A 284 8.17 2.18 0.60
CA ARG A 284 8.96 0.96 0.36
C ARG A 284 9.33 0.80 -1.11
N HIS A 285 8.36 0.96 -2.01
CA HIS A 285 8.59 1.09 -3.46
C HIS A 285 7.81 2.29 -4.01
N PHE A 286 8.47 3.07 -4.88
CA PHE A 286 7.87 4.27 -5.46
C PHE A 286 6.88 3.89 -6.57
N HIS A 287 5.72 4.57 -6.59
CA HIS A 287 4.70 4.44 -7.64
C HIS A 287 4.51 5.76 -8.37
N ASP A 288 4.53 5.71 -9.71
CA ASP A 288 4.35 6.90 -10.55
C ASP A 288 2.92 7.46 -10.52
N LEU A 289 2.76 8.69 -11.02
CA LEU A 289 1.47 9.37 -11.05
C LEU A 289 0.39 8.63 -11.84
N ASP A 290 0.76 8.00 -12.96
CA ASP A 290 -0.20 7.26 -13.78
C ASP A 290 -0.78 6.08 -12.99
N THR A 291 0.06 5.38 -12.21
CA THR A 291 -0.39 4.33 -11.28
C THR A 291 -1.33 4.88 -10.22
N LEU A 292 -1.04 6.06 -9.64
CA LEU A 292 -1.90 6.70 -8.65
C LEU A 292 -3.24 7.17 -9.24
N PHE A 293 -3.25 7.71 -10.45
CA PHE A 293 -4.48 8.12 -11.13
C PHE A 293 -5.37 6.93 -11.45
N ASP A 294 -4.80 5.84 -11.95
CA ASP A 294 -5.55 4.58 -12.17
C ASP A 294 -6.10 4.02 -10.86
N LEU A 295 -5.32 4.06 -9.77
CA LEU A 295 -5.76 3.68 -8.43
C LEU A 295 -6.98 4.49 -7.99
N LEU A 296 -6.93 5.81 -8.13
CA LEU A 296 -8.03 6.72 -7.76
C LEU A 296 -9.28 6.48 -8.60
N ASP A 297 -9.13 6.17 -9.89
CA ASP A 297 -10.25 5.77 -10.75
C ASP A 297 -10.89 4.46 -10.27
N TRP A 298 -10.10 3.47 -9.87
CA TRP A 298 -10.64 2.22 -9.32
C TRP A 298 -11.30 2.44 -7.96
N MET A 299 -10.70 3.21 -7.07
CA MET A 299 -11.28 3.59 -5.79
C MET A 299 -12.65 4.25 -5.97
N ALA A 300 -12.75 5.20 -6.91
CA ALA A 300 -13.98 5.91 -7.23
C ALA A 300 -15.05 4.96 -7.80
N LEU A 301 -14.65 4.10 -8.73
CA LEU A 301 -15.52 3.09 -9.33
C LEU A 301 -16.13 2.17 -8.26
N TYR A 302 -15.35 1.79 -7.25
CA TYR A 302 -15.80 0.93 -6.15
C TYR A 302 -16.25 1.72 -4.91
N LYS A 303 -16.51 3.03 -5.05
CA LYS A 303 -17.12 3.91 -4.04
C LYS A 303 -16.32 4.08 -2.74
N LEU A 304 -15.01 3.84 -2.78
CA LEU A 304 -14.07 4.26 -1.74
C LEU A 304 -13.92 5.80 -1.77
N ASN A 305 -13.60 6.41 -0.64
CA ASN A 305 -13.63 7.87 -0.50
C ASN A 305 -12.46 8.48 0.27
N HIS A 306 -11.54 7.68 0.80
CA HIS A 306 -10.30 8.18 1.39
C HIS A 306 -9.12 7.42 0.80
N PHE A 307 -8.17 8.13 0.22
CA PHE A 307 -6.88 7.60 -0.19
C PHE A 307 -5.88 7.89 0.91
N HIS A 308 -5.52 6.86 1.66
CA HIS A 308 -4.50 6.95 2.69
C HIS A 308 -3.13 6.77 2.02
N TRP A 309 -2.36 7.86 1.94
CA TRP A 309 -1.13 7.88 1.17
C TRP A 309 0.06 7.79 2.12
N HIS A 310 0.61 6.58 2.23
CA HIS A 310 1.76 6.31 3.06
C HIS A 310 3.04 6.75 2.34
N LEU A 311 3.56 7.91 2.73
CA LEU A 311 4.56 8.70 1.99
C LEU A 311 5.97 8.61 2.59
N THR A 312 6.13 8.11 3.80
CA THR A 312 7.39 8.17 4.55
C THR A 312 7.58 6.91 5.35
N ASP A 313 8.77 6.32 5.26
CA ASP A 313 9.18 5.20 6.09
C ASP A 313 10.72 5.14 6.19
N ASP A 314 11.25 4.06 6.74
CA ASP A 314 12.68 3.82 6.89
C ASP A 314 13.43 3.80 5.55
N GLU A 315 12.84 3.17 4.53
CA GLU A 315 13.51 2.97 3.25
C GLU A 315 13.42 4.19 2.32
N ALA A 316 12.53 5.15 2.62
CA ALA A 316 12.48 6.42 1.90
C ALA A 316 11.52 7.49 2.47
N TRP A 317 11.81 8.73 2.09
CA TRP A 317 10.92 9.88 2.18
C TRP A 317 10.42 10.30 0.79
N ARG A 318 9.10 10.39 0.57
CA ARG A 318 8.52 10.62 -0.78
C ARG A 318 7.90 12.00 -1.00
N LEU A 319 7.84 12.87 0.00
CA LEU A 319 7.14 14.16 -0.13
C LEU A 319 8.12 15.33 -0.26
N ASP A 320 8.01 16.17 -1.29
CA ASP A 320 8.87 17.38 -1.35
C ASP A 320 8.46 18.42 -0.29
N ILE A 321 9.34 18.66 0.68
CA ILE A 321 9.20 19.69 1.72
C ILE A 321 10.20 20.79 1.41
N ALA A 322 9.70 21.98 1.07
CA ALA A 322 10.52 23.08 0.58
C ALA A 322 11.57 23.53 1.61
N ALA A 323 11.23 23.49 2.90
CA ALA A 323 12.14 23.83 3.98
C ALA A 323 13.30 22.83 4.16
N TYR A 324 13.14 21.58 3.71
CA TYR A 324 14.13 20.52 3.85
C TYR A 324 14.39 19.78 2.52
N PRO A 325 15.08 20.41 1.54
CA PRO A 325 15.41 19.78 0.26
C PRO A 325 16.18 18.46 0.39
N GLN A 326 16.92 18.26 1.49
CA GLN A 326 17.64 17.02 1.78
C GLN A 326 16.71 15.81 1.83
N LEU A 327 15.45 15.98 2.23
CA LEU A 327 14.47 14.89 2.25
C LEU A 327 14.21 14.32 0.84
N ARG A 328 14.20 15.17 -0.20
CA ARG A 328 14.10 14.71 -1.60
C ARG A 328 15.45 14.37 -2.24
N GLU A 329 16.55 15.00 -1.80
CA GLU A 329 17.88 14.81 -2.40
C GLU A 329 18.56 13.54 -1.89
N ILE A 330 18.34 13.21 -0.62
CA ILE A 330 18.90 12.05 0.10
C ILE A 330 17.79 11.06 0.43
N GLY A 331 16.79 11.50 1.21
CA GLY A 331 15.76 10.61 1.77
C GLY A 331 14.91 9.87 0.73
N ALA A 332 14.79 10.39 -0.49
CA ALA A 332 14.02 9.75 -1.56
C ALA A 332 14.77 8.66 -2.33
N TRP A 333 16.07 8.46 -2.07
CA TRP A 333 16.94 7.64 -2.90
C TRP A 333 17.74 6.64 -2.07
N ARG A 334 17.86 5.43 -2.59
CA ARG A 334 18.69 4.37 -2.01
C ARG A 334 19.46 3.63 -3.09
N GLY A 335 20.59 3.03 -2.74
CA GLY A 335 21.45 2.35 -3.71
C GLY A 335 22.84 2.06 -3.15
N HIS A 336 23.66 1.33 -3.89
CA HIS A 336 25.02 1.06 -3.45
C HIS A 336 25.86 2.34 -3.52
N GLY A 337 26.34 2.81 -2.36
CA GLY A 337 27.09 4.06 -2.23
C GLY A 337 26.24 5.30 -1.97
N GLU A 338 24.90 5.17 -1.95
CA GLU A 338 23.99 6.20 -1.44
C GLU A 338 24.00 6.22 0.10
N VAL A 339 23.48 7.29 0.71
CA VAL A 339 23.35 7.37 2.18
C VAL A 339 22.41 6.28 2.70
N LEU A 340 21.29 6.06 2.01
CA LEU A 340 20.41 4.93 2.28
C LEU A 340 20.87 3.73 1.45
N PRO A 341 21.20 2.58 2.07
CA PRO A 341 21.63 1.40 1.34
C PRO A 341 20.46 0.79 0.55
N PRO A 342 20.74 -0.09 -0.43
CA PRO A 342 19.69 -0.86 -1.11
C PRO A 342 18.74 -1.52 -0.11
N GLN A 343 17.48 -1.68 -0.49
CA GLN A 343 16.48 -2.35 0.34
C GLN A 343 15.48 -3.06 -0.56
N LEU A 344 14.94 -4.17 -0.07
CA LEU A 344 13.78 -4.85 -0.63
C LEU A 344 13.95 -5.30 -2.10
N GLY A 345 15.18 -5.60 -2.49
CA GLY A 345 15.52 -6.07 -3.82
C GLY A 345 15.77 -4.96 -4.83
N SER A 346 15.97 -3.71 -4.39
CA SER A 346 16.22 -2.57 -5.29
C SER A 346 17.53 -2.69 -6.09
N GLY A 347 18.45 -3.56 -5.64
CA GLY A 347 19.73 -3.80 -6.31
C GLY A 347 20.72 -2.65 -6.12
N PRO A 348 21.84 -2.67 -6.88
CA PRO A 348 22.95 -1.75 -6.66
C PRO A 348 22.71 -0.33 -7.17
N LEU A 349 21.81 -0.17 -8.14
CA LEU A 349 21.53 1.11 -8.77
C LEU A 349 20.79 2.05 -7.82
N ARG A 350 20.95 3.36 -8.06
CA ARG A 350 20.11 4.37 -7.43
C ARG A 350 18.64 4.10 -7.77
N TYR A 351 17.87 3.79 -6.76
CA TYR A 351 16.45 3.49 -6.81
C TYR A 351 15.68 4.50 -5.95
N GLY A 352 14.54 4.97 -6.44
CA GLY A 352 13.68 5.85 -5.67
C GLY A 352 12.87 6.81 -6.52
N GLY A 353 12.45 7.90 -5.88
CA GLY A 353 11.54 8.89 -6.41
C GLY A 353 10.84 9.64 -5.29
N TYR A 354 10.27 10.80 -5.63
CA TYR A 354 9.47 11.62 -4.72
C TYR A 354 8.36 12.31 -5.52
N TYR A 355 7.34 12.78 -4.81
CA TYR A 355 6.25 13.59 -5.34
C TYR A 355 6.57 15.05 -5.07
N SER A 356 6.71 15.84 -6.14
CA SER A 356 6.82 17.29 -6.03
C SER A 356 5.53 17.90 -5.49
N ARG A 357 5.58 19.17 -5.12
CA ARG A 357 4.39 19.92 -4.68
C ARG A 357 3.33 19.97 -5.78
N GLU A 358 3.76 20.10 -7.04
CA GLU A 358 2.90 20.07 -8.22
C GLU A 358 2.25 18.68 -8.41
N ASP A 359 3.02 17.60 -8.23
CA ASP A 359 2.50 16.23 -8.29
C ASP A 359 1.42 16.00 -7.22
N VAL A 360 1.68 16.46 -5.99
CA VAL A 360 0.72 16.39 -4.89
C VAL A 360 -0.55 17.17 -5.21
N ALA A 361 -0.43 18.38 -5.74
CA ALA A 361 -1.59 19.18 -6.15
C ALA A 361 -2.42 18.47 -7.24
N LEU A 362 -1.77 17.87 -8.23
CA LEU A 362 -2.43 17.08 -9.28
C LEU A 362 -3.17 15.88 -8.68
N VAL A 363 -2.54 15.11 -7.79
CA VAL A 363 -3.18 13.94 -7.14
C VAL A 363 -4.37 14.35 -6.28
N VAL A 364 -4.24 15.42 -5.49
CA VAL A 364 -5.33 15.94 -4.66
C VAL A 364 -6.50 16.42 -5.52
N GLU A 365 -6.24 17.20 -6.59
CA GLU A 365 -7.28 17.67 -7.50
C GLU A 365 -7.98 16.48 -8.20
N TYR A 366 -7.18 15.53 -8.72
CA TYR A 366 -7.68 14.34 -9.40
C TYR A 366 -8.54 13.46 -8.49
N ALA A 367 -8.14 13.29 -7.22
CA ALA A 367 -8.89 12.58 -6.20
C ALA A 367 -10.19 13.32 -5.84
N ALA A 368 -10.13 14.65 -5.66
CA ALA A 368 -11.29 15.46 -5.31
C ALA A 368 -12.38 15.41 -6.39
N ALA A 369 -12.00 15.44 -7.68
CA ALA A 369 -12.93 15.28 -8.81
C ALA A 369 -13.68 13.93 -8.80
N ARG A 370 -13.16 12.94 -8.07
CA ARG A 370 -13.73 11.59 -7.89
C ARG A 370 -14.43 11.41 -6.53
N GLY A 371 -14.55 12.48 -5.77
CA GLY A 371 -15.09 12.45 -4.41
C GLY A 371 -14.23 11.64 -3.44
N ILE A 372 -12.90 11.66 -3.63
CA ILE A 372 -11.91 11.02 -2.75
C ILE A 372 -11.13 12.10 -2.02
N SER A 373 -11.00 11.97 -0.70
CA SER A 373 -10.10 12.78 0.12
C SER A 373 -8.75 12.09 0.23
N VAL A 374 -7.65 12.81 0.00
CA VAL A 374 -6.31 12.31 0.29
C VAL A 374 -6.01 12.52 1.78
N VAL A 375 -5.46 11.49 2.43
CA VAL A 375 -4.98 11.49 3.82
C VAL A 375 -3.48 11.21 3.77
N PRO A 376 -2.61 12.22 3.88
CA PRO A 376 -1.17 11.99 3.91
C PRO A 376 -0.75 11.34 5.24
N GLU A 377 0.20 10.42 5.16
CA GLU A 377 0.88 9.89 6.35
C GLU A 377 2.33 10.37 6.41
N ILE A 378 2.70 10.91 7.58
CA ILE A 378 4.08 11.16 7.99
C ILE A 378 4.32 10.33 9.25
N ASP A 379 4.91 9.15 9.08
CA ASP A 379 5.03 8.16 10.16
C ASP A 379 6.05 8.59 11.20
N ILE A 380 5.63 8.67 12.47
CA ILE A 380 6.46 9.07 13.60
C ILE A 380 6.03 8.38 14.91
N PRO A 381 6.93 8.18 15.89
CA PRO A 381 8.37 8.43 15.84
C PRO A 381 9.20 7.26 15.29
N GLY A 382 8.60 6.07 15.13
CA GLY A 382 9.22 4.95 14.41
C GLY A 382 9.28 5.24 12.91
N HIS A 383 9.80 4.29 12.12
CA HIS A 383 9.75 4.38 10.66
C HIS A 383 10.36 5.67 10.07
N CYS A 384 11.38 6.22 10.74
CA CYS A 384 11.93 7.55 10.45
C CYS A 384 13.35 7.53 9.90
N ARG A 385 13.91 6.36 9.54
CA ARG A 385 15.33 6.28 9.14
C ARG A 385 15.67 7.22 7.98
N ALA A 386 14.81 7.29 6.96
CA ALA A 386 15.07 8.13 5.79
C ALA A 386 15.18 9.63 6.12
N CYS A 387 14.35 10.14 7.04
CA CYS A 387 14.43 11.55 7.42
C CYS A 387 15.60 11.82 8.38
N ILE A 388 15.90 10.88 9.30
CA ILE A 388 17.05 10.97 10.21
C ILE A 388 18.37 11.02 9.43
N GLU A 389 18.54 10.16 8.43
CA GLU A 389 19.73 10.14 7.59
C GLU A 389 19.84 11.36 6.65
N ALA A 390 18.70 11.93 6.24
CA ALA A 390 18.69 13.14 5.42
C ALA A 390 18.97 14.43 6.23
N LEU A 391 18.62 14.45 7.52
CA LEU A 391 18.72 15.61 8.41
C LEU A 391 19.43 15.27 9.74
N PRO A 392 20.65 14.69 9.72
CA PRO A 392 21.29 14.16 10.92
C PRO A 392 21.61 15.25 11.95
N ASP A 393 21.95 16.47 11.51
CA ASP A 393 22.26 17.61 12.38
C ASP A 393 21.06 18.02 13.26
N LEU A 394 19.84 17.73 12.81
CA LEU A 394 18.60 18.11 13.49
C LEU A 394 18.02 16.94 14.30
N LEU A 395 18.14 15.72 13.78
CA LEU A 395 17.36 14.55 14.23
C LEU A 395 18.19 13.48 14.95
N ARG A 396 19.52 13.49 14.84
CA ARG A 396 20.39 12.48 15.47
C ARG A 396 20.93 12.99 16.81
N ASP A 397 20.75 12.21 17.87
CA ASP A 397 21.37 12.46 19.17
C ASP A 397 22.73 11.73 19.21
N PRO A 398 23.87 12.44 19.06
CA PRO A 398 25.19 11.79 19.07
C PRO A 398 25.56 11.21 20.43
N GLY A 399 24.86 11.58 21.51
CA GLY A 399 25.04 11.05 22.85
C GLY A 399 24.13 9.89 23.21
N ASP A 400 23.21 9.49 22.32
CA ASP A 400 22.30 8.38 22.59
C ASP A 400 23.02 7.04 22.43
N SER A 401 23.09 6.29 23.52
CA SER A 401 23.65 4.93 23.56
C SER A 401 22.59 3.84 23.68
N SER A 402 21.33 4.15 23.30
CA SER A 402 20.23 3.18 23.30
C SER A 402 20.56 2.00 22.40
N ARG A 403 20.08 0.81 22.79
CA ARG A 403 20.19 -0.40 21.97
C ARG A 403 18.79 -0.94 21.74
N TYR A 404 18.38 -0.97 20.49
CA TYR A 404 17.10 -1.49 20.05
C TYR A 404 17.26 -2.09 18.66
N CYS A 405 16.25 -2.82 18.22
CA CYS A 405 16.14 -3.34 16.87
C CYS A 405 14.66 -3.26 16.50
N SER A 406 14.34 -2.57 15.41
CA SER A 406 12.99 -2.52 14.87
C SER A 406 12.57 -3.85 14.28
N VAL A 407 11.27 -4.00 14.02
CA VAL A 407 10.69 -5.18 13.37
C VAL A 407 11.36 -5.43 12.00
N GLN A 408 11.79 -4.36 11.32
CA GLN A 408 12.42 -4.35 10.02
C GLN A 408 13.96 -4.47 10.08
N PHE A 409 14.54 -4.66 11.27
CA PHE A 409 15.98 -4.80 11.52
C PHE A 409 16.81 -3.51 11.35
N PHE A 410 16.25 -2.37 11.75
CA PHE A 410 17.00 -1.13 11.92
C PHE A 410 17.26 -0.84 13.41
N ASP A 411 18.37 -0.19 13.72
CA ASP A 411 18.77 0.19 15.09
C ASP A 411 19.03 1.71 15.25
N ASP A 412 18.66 2.47 14.23
CA ASP A 412 18.94 3.91 14.07
C ASP A 412 17.75 4.70 13.48
N ASN A 413 16.53 4.16 13.58
CA ASN A 413 15.36 4.60 12.82
C ASN A 413 14.26 5.36 13.60
N VAL A 414 14.50 5.76 14.85
CA VAL A 414 13.46 6.35 15.71
C VAL A 414 13.78 7.80 16.07
N LEU A 415 12.83 8.72 15.82
CA LEU A 415 12.95 10.12 16.22
C LEU A 415 13.10 10.25 17.73
N ASN A 416 14.00 11.14 18.18
CA ASN A 416 14.27 11.35 19.59
C ASN A 416 13.40 12.50 20.15
N PRO A 417 12.43 12.25 21.05
CA PRO A 417 11.54 13.27 21.60
C PRO A 417 12.23 14.20 22.62
N GLY A 418 13.47 13.91 23.03
CA GLY A 418 14.27 14.78 23.87
C GLY A 418 14.96 15.92 23.12
N LEU A 419 15.07 15.84 21.79
CA LEU A 419 15.79 16.83 20.98
C LEU A 419 14.88 18.00 20.57
N PRO A 420 15.33 19.27 20.71
CA PRO A 420 14.61 20.42 20.16
C PRO A 420 14.43 20.35 18.64
N GLY A 421 15.44 19.82 17.93
CA GLY A 421 15.42 19.67 16.48
C GLY A 421 14.28 18.77 15.97
N THR A 422 13.88 17.77 16.75
CA THR A 422 12.70 16.94 16.43
C THR A 422 11.42 17.80 16.35
N TYR A 423 11.22 18.73 17.28
CA TYR A 423 10.02 19.59 17.27
C TYR A 423 10.07 20.63 16.15
N GLU A 424 11.25 21.19 15.88
CA GLU A 424 11.48 22.09 14.74
C GLU A 424 11.16 21.41 13.40
N PHE A 425 11.66 20.18 13.23
CA PHE A 425 11.36 19.33 12.09
C PHE A 425 9.86 19.10 11.94
N LEU A 426 9.21 18.59 12.99
CA LEU A 426 7.78 18.24 12.95
C LEU A 426 6.90 19.45 12.67
N ASP A 427 7.12 20.58 13.35
CA ASP A 427 6.31 21.78 13.15
C ASP A 427 6.47 22.32 11.72
N THR A 428 7.68 22.25 11.17
CA THR A 428 7.96 22.73 9.81
C THR A 428 7.34 21.81 8.75
N VAL A 429 7.57 20.50 8.84
CA VAL A 429 7.00 19.51 7.92
C VAL A 429 5.48 19.53 7.98
N LEU A 430 4.89 19.49 9.18
CA LEU A 430 3.43 19.45 9.34
C LEU A 430 2.78 20.75 8.89
N ALA A 431 3.47 21.90 8.94
CA ALA A 431 2.96 23.13 8.33
C ALA A 431 2.80 22.97 6.81
N GLU A 432 3.83 22.49 6.11
CA GLU A 432 3.77 22.29 4.66
C GLU A 432 2.78 21.18 4.28
N VAL A 433 2.70 20.09 5.04
CA VAL A 433 1.69 19.03 4.85
C VAL A 433 0.27 19.60 4.97
N CYS A 434 0.02 20.49 5.95
CA CYS A 434 -1.29 21.11 6.09
C CYS A 434 -1.67 21.99 4.88
N GLU A 435 -0.69 22.62 4.24
CA GLU A 435 -0.86 23.44 3.04
C GLU A 435 -1.10 22.59 1.79
N LEU A 436 -0.30 21.53 1.61
CA LEU A 436 -0.36 20.65 0.44
C LEU A 436 -1.64 19.81 0.41
N PHE A 437 -2.14 19.40 1.57
CA PHE A 437 -3.27 18.49 1.69
C PHE A 437 -4.47 19.20 2.33
N PRO A 438 -5.45 19.69 1.55
CA PRO A 438 -6.63 20.39 2.07
C PRO A 438 -7.57 19.51 2.91
N GLY A 439 -7.44 18.18 2.81
CA GLY A 439 -8.24 17.21 3.58
C GLY A 439 -8.17 17.40 5.10
N GLN A 440 -9.19 16.91 5.82
CA GLN A 440 -9.29 17.09 7.27
C GLN A 440 -8.24 16.30 8.05
N TYR A 441 -7.80 15.17 7.52
CA TYR A 441 -7.00 14.18 8.25
C TYR A 441 -5.54 14.21 7.84
N VAL A 442 -4.65 14.02 8.81
CA VAL A 442 -3.23 13.72 8.62
C VAL A 442 -2.92 12.51 9.49
N HIS A 443 -2.38 11.45 8.89
CA HIS A 443 -1.96 10.26 9.62
C HIS A 443 -0.53 10.46 10.12
N LEU A 444 -0.26 10.10 11.38
CA LEU A 444 1.08 10.23 11.98
C LEU A 444 1.70 8.88 12.36
N GLY A 445 1.18 7.79 11.79
CA GLY A 445 1.63 6.42 12.03
C GLY A 445 1.60 6.03 13.50
N ALA A 446 2.80 5.91 14.08
CA ALA A 446 3.10 5.58 15.48
C ALA A 446 3.06 4.09 15.85
N ASP A 447 3.10 3.23 14.84
CA ASP A 447 3.27 1.80 14.96
C ASP A 447 4.72 1.40 15.27
N GLU A 448 4.86 0.17 15.78
CA GLU A 448 6.11 -0.58 15.91
C GLU A 448 7.33 0.13 16.55
N VAL A 449 7.12 1.16 17.38
CA VAL A 449 8.19 1.80 18.15
C VAL A 449 8.90 0.73 19.01
N PRO A 450 10.20 0.46 18.77
CA PRO A 450 10.88 -0.68 19.38
C PRO A 450 11.03 -0.54 20.89
N GLU A 451 11.07 -1.68 21.60
CA GLU A 451 11.49 -1.66 23.00
C GLU A 451 12.98 -1.24 23.12
N GLY A 452 13.31 -0.50 24.16
CA GLY A 452 14.69 -0.06 24.44
C GLY A 452 15.08 1.30 23.84
N VAL A 453 14.23 1.90 23.01
CA VAL A 453 14.46 3.25 22.46
C VAL A 453 14.59 4.31 23.56
N TRP A 454 15.45 5.30 23.30
CA TRP A 454 15.67 6.49 24.12
C TRP A 454 16.23 6.28 25.54
N LEU A 455 16.38 5.05 26.02
CA LEU A 455 16.88 4.75 27.37
C LEU A 455 18.33 5.21 27.59
N GLY A 456 19.12 5.25 26.51
CA GLY A 456 20.49 5.76 26.48
C GLY A 456 20.60 7.28 26.37
N SER A 457 19.57 7.98 25.88
CA SER A 457 19.61 9.42 25.61
C SER A 457 19.48 10.26 26.88
N GLU A 458 20.47 11.12 27.13
CA GLU A 458 20.43 12.07 28.25
C GLU A 458 19.31 13.11 28.07
N ALA A 459 19.06 13.54 26.83
CA ALA A 459 17.98 14.48 26.52
C ALA A 459 16.61 13.90 26.87
N CYS A 460 16.35 12.63 26.51
CA CYS A 460 15.14 11.93 26.91
C CYS A 460 15.04 11.74 28.42
N ARG A 461 16.14 11.38 29.12
CA ARG A 461 16.14 11.29 30.59
C ARG A 461 15.75 12.61 31.25
N GLN A 462 16.27 13.73 30.77
CA GLN A 462 15.92 15.06 31.28
C GLN A 462 14.46 15.41 31.01
N LEU A 463 13.94 15.10 29.82
CA LEU A 463 12.52 15.26 29.50
C LEU A 463 11.64 14.42 30.43
N MET A 464 11.99 13.15 30.65
CA MET A 464 11.25 12.28 31.56
C MET A 464 11.23 12.82 32.99
N GLN A 465 12.36 13.33 33.49
CA GLN A 465 12.44 13.92 34.83
C GLN A 465 11.58 15.18 34.96
N ARG A 466 11.64 16.07 33.95
CA ARG A 466 10.86 17.31 33.93
C ARG A 466 9.35 17.07 33.93
N GLU A 467 8.89 16.11 33.13
CA GLU A 467 7.46 15.87 32.92
C GLU A 467 6.90 14.76 33.84
N GLY A 468 7.75 14.08 34.61
CA GLY A 468 7.37 12.99 35.51
C GLY A 468 6.97 11.70 34.77
N TYR A 469 7.62 11.41 33.65
CA TYR A 469 7.35 10.23 32.82
C TYR A 469 8.04 8.97 33.35
N ARG A 470 7.44 7.81 33.09
CA ARG A 470 7.87 6.53 33.66
C ARG A 470 8.65 5.68 32.69
N ASP A 471 8.26 5.71 31.42
CA ASP A 471 8.82 4.85 30.39
C ASP A 471 8.85 5.54 29.01
N ALA A 472 9.34 4.83 28.00
CA ALA A 472 9.38 5.32 26.62
C ALA A 472 7.98 5.58 26.04
N ARG A 473 6.94 4.86 26.45
CA ARG A 473 5.58 5.06 25.88
C ARG A 473 5.01 6.42 26.28
N ASP A 474 5.36 6.92 27.46
CA ASP A 474 5.06 8.31 27.85
C ASP A 474 5.72 9.34 26.91
N LEU A 475 6.96 9.09 26.50
CA LEU A 475 7.71 9.94 25.56
C LEU A 475 7.11 9.92 24.15
N GLN A 476 6.74 8.75 23.64
CA GLN A 476 6.00 8.62 22.38
C GLN A 476 4.70 9.42 22.45
N GLY A 477 3.90 9.20 23.50
CA GLY A 477 2.66 9.94 23.71
C GLY A 477 2.88 11.45 23.82
N HIS A 478 4.00 11.91 24.38
CA HIS A 478 4.34 13.33 24.47
C HIS A 478 4.53 13.95 23.09
N LEU A 479 5.32 13.31 22.24
CA LEU A 479 5.58 13.77 20.87
C LEU A 479 4.28 13.81 20.04
N LEU A 480 3.48 12.75 20.10
CA LEU A 480 2.21 12.67 19.37
C LEU A 480 1.18 13.68 19.90
N HIS A 481 1.20 13.99 21.20
CA HIS A 481 0.34 15.03 21.76
C HIS A 481 0.72 16.42 21.25
N HIS A 482 2.02 16.72 21.13
CA HIS A 482 2.51 17.95 20.52
C HIS A 482 2.03 18.06 19.07
N ALA A 483 2.26 17.04 18.25
CA ALA A 483 1.83 17.02 16.85
C ALA A 483 0.29 17.11 16.71
N GLN A 484 -0.47 16.43 17.58
CA GLN A 484 -1.92 16.55 17.64
C GLN A 484 -2.37 17.99 17.91
N ALA A 485 -1.74 18.68 18.87
CA ALA A 485 -2.06 20.06 19.19
C ALA A 485 -1.74 21.00 18.01
N PHE A 486 -0.60 20.79 17.35
CA PHE A 486 -0.17 21.54 16.18
C PHE A 486 -1.15 21.41 15.01
N LEU A 487 -1.57 20.18 14.70
CA LEU A 487 -2.56 19.88 13.66
C LEU A 487 -3.93 20.47 14.00
N ALA A 488 -4.39 20.32 15.24
CA ALA A 488 -5.68 20.85 15.69
C ALA A 488 -5.76 22.38 15.58
N ALA A 489 -4.66 23.10 15.86
CA ALA A 489 -4.58 24.54 15.70
C ALA A 489 -4.76 25.00 14.23
N ARG A 490 -4.55 24.09 13.27
CA ARG A 490 -4.74 24.31 11.82
C ARG A 490 -6.00 23.66 11.26
N GLY A 491 -6.91 23.24 12.14
CA GLY A 491 -8.18 22.60 11.73
C GLY A 491 -8.02 21.17 11.19
N LYS A 492 -6.85 20.55 11.37
CA LYS A 492 -6.61 19.15 11.00
C LYS A 492 -6.86 18.21 12.17
N THR A 493 -7.16 16.96 11.85
CA THR A 493 -7.38 15.88 12.82
C THR A 493 -6.31 14.81 12.61
N LEU A 494 -5.56 14.51 13.66
CA LEU A 494 -4.63 13.38 13.68
C LEU A 494 -5.39 12.07 13.50
N VAL A 495 -4.88 11.19 12.65
CA VAL A 495 -5.19 9.75 12.61
C VAL A 495 -3.90 8.99 12.95
N GLY A 496 -4.01 7.83 13.57
CA GLY A 496 -2.84 7.00 13.88
C GLY A 496 -3.17 5.52 13.93
N TRP A 497 -2.15 4.68 13.87
CA TRP A 497 -2.24 3.25 14.15
C TRP A 497 -2.62 3.00 15.62
N GLU A 498 -2.99 1.76 15.95
CA GLU A 498 -3.54 1.45 17.27
C GLU A 498 -2.59 1.74 18.44
N GLU A 499 -1.29 1.72 18.18
CA GLU A 499 -0.21 2.06 19.09
C GLU A 499 -0.17 3.55 19.44
N ALA A 500 -0.71 4.43 18.60
CA ALA A 500 -0.73 5.88 18.86
C ALA A 500 -1.42 6.25 20.19
N VAL A 501 -2.30 5.38 20.71
CA VAL A 501 -2.98 5.60 22.00
C VAL A 501 -2.11 5.25 23.21
N GLN A 502 -0.95 4.62 23.01
CA GLN A 502 0.02 4.34 24.07
C GLN A 502 0.52 5.65 24.70
N GLY A 503 0.83 5.62 25.99
CA GLY A 503 1.07 6.84 26.78
C GLY A 503 -0.20 7.65 27.12
N ASN A 504 -1.36 7.31 26.55
CA ASN A 504 -2.68 7.85 26.89
C ASN A 504 -2.76 9.40 26.85
N ARG A 505 -2.11 10.02 25.86
CA ARG A 505 -2.07 11.50 25.71
C ARG A 505 -2.94 12.05 24.57
N LEU A 506 -3.41 11.20 23.68
CA LEU A 506 -4.29 11.61 22.57
C LEU A 506 -5.72 11.84 23.04
N LYS A 507 -6.37 12.86 22.45
CA LYS A 507 -7.79 13.15 22.70
C LYS A 507 -8.68 12.01 22.19
N ARG A 508 -9.78 11.73 22.90
CA ARG A 508 -10.68 10.60 22.57
C ARG A 508 -11.46 10.74 21.26
N ASN A 509 -11.43 11.91 20.62
CA ASN A 509 -12.01 12.12 19.29
C ASN A 509 -11.04 11.81 18.14
N THR A 510 -9.81 11.36 18.44
CA THR A 510 -8.81 10.94 17.44
C THR A 510 -9.23 9.63 16.78
N PRO A 511 -9.43 9.57 15.45
CA PRO A 511 -9.65 8.32 14.76
C PRO A 511 -8.42 7.41 14.84
N ILE A 512 -8.64 6.12 15.09
CA ILE A 512 -7.56 5.12 15.24
C ILE A 512 -7.80 3.95 14.27
N CYS A 513 -6.76 3.59 13.54
CA CYS A 513 -6.71 2.43 12.66
C CYS A 513 -6.37 1.18 13.48
N ALA A 514 -7.34 0.26 13.62
CA ALA A 514 -7.19 -0.98 14.37
C ALA A 514 -6.81 -2.12 13.44
N TRP A 515 -5.56 -2.58 13.54
CA TRP A 515 -4.95 -3.47 12.55
C TRP A 515 -4.58 -4.85 13.08
N THR A 516 -4.35 -5.01 14.39
CA THR A 516 -3.93 -6.32 14.93
C THR A 516 -5.07 -7.34 14.95
N GLY A 517 -6.33 -6.89 15.05
CA GLY A 517 -7.50 -7.76 14.98
C GLY A 517 -8.74 -7.24 15.72
N ASP A 518 -9.72 -8.13 15.87
CA ASP A 518 -11.02 -7.83 16.50
C ASP A 518 -10.88 -7.33 17.95
N GLU A 519 -9.89 -7.81 18.68
CA GLU A 519 -9.67 -7.39 20.07
C GLU A 519 -9.20 -5.94 20.16
N ALA A 520 -8.33 -5.49 19.26
CA ALA A 520 -7.95 -4.08 19.17
C ALA A 520 -9.16 -3.21 18.83
N VAL A 521 -10.00 -3.65 17.89
CA VAL A 521 -11.25 -2.95 17.55
C VAL A 521 -12.15 -2.78 18.79
N ARG A 522 -12.36 -3.85 19.56
CA ARG A 522 -13.17 -3.81 20.80
C ARG A 522 -12.55 -2.87 21.83
N ARG A 523 -11.25 -3.02 22.09
CA ARG A 523 -10.50 -2.24 23.08
C ARG A 523 -10.54 -0.74 22.78
N LEU A 524 -10.24 -0.35 21.54
CA LEU A 524 -10.22 1.05 21.12
C LEU A 524 -11.61 1.68 21.14
N ALA A 525 -12.63 0.96 20.68
CA ALA A 525 -14.01 1.42 20.74
C ALA A 525 -14.49 1.60 22.19
N ALA A 526 -14.17 0.65 23.08
CA ALA A 526 -14.48 0.73 24.50
C ALA A 526 -13.74 1.88 25.21
N ALA A 527 -12.53 2.24 24.73
CA ALA A 527 -11.79 3.40 25.18
C ALA A 527 -12.35 4.75 24.66
N GLY A 528 -13.37 4.72 23.79
CA GLY A 528 -14.09 5.89 23.30
C GLY A 528 -13.58 6.48 22.00
N TYR A 529 -12.60 5.85 21.34
CA TYR A 529 -12.08 6.33 20.06
C TYR A 529 -13.00 6.00 18.88
N PRO A 530 -13.11 6.87 17.86
CA PRO A 530 -13.60 6.48 16.54
C PRO A 530 -12.66 5.45 15.92
N VAL A 531 -13.18 4.27 15.57
CA VAL A 531 -12.35 3.16 15.05
C VAL A 531 -12.51 3.01 13.55
N ILE A 532 -11.38 2.99 12.84
CA ILE A 532 -11.26 2.54 11.46
C ILE A 532 -10.76 1.09 11.51
N SER A 533 -11.56 0.15 10.99
CA SER A 533 -11.20 -1.27 11.02
C SER A 533 -10.37 -1.63 9.80
N CYS A 534 -9.15 -2.12 10.03
CA CYS A 534 -8.22 -2.62 9.01
C CYS A 534 -7.42 -3.85 9.48
N PRO A 535 -8.06 -4.89 10.03
CA PRO A 535 -7.35 -6.01 10.64
C PRO A 535 -6.54 -6.81 9.61
N ALA A 536 -5.26 -7.03 9.91
CA ALA A 536 -4.30 -7.68 9.02
C ALA A 536 -4.73 -9.03 8.44
N PRO A 537 -5.38 -9.93 9.20
CA PRO A 537 -5.83 -11.21 8.67
C PRO A 537 -6.85 -11.14 7.51
N ARG A 538 -7.40 -9.96 7.18
CA ARG A 538 -8.41 -9.81 6.12
C ARG A 538 -8.40 -8.48 5.35
N ALA A 539 -7.66 -7.48 5.83
CA ALA A 539 -7.62 -6.15 5.22
C ALA A 539 -6.22 -5.78 4.66
N TYR A 540 -5.20 -6.60 4.90
CA TYR A 540 -3.85 -6.40 4.37
C TYR A 540 -3.72 -7.15 3.05
N LEU A 541 -3.67 -6.38 1.97
CA LEU A 541 -3.68 -6.85 0.59
C LEU A 541 -2.29 -7.31 0.13
N ASP A 542 -1.24 -7.03 0.89
CA ASP A 542 0.13 -7.52 0.72
C ASP A 542 0.33 -8.96 1.24
N THR A 543 -0.61 -9.47 2.04
CA THR A 543 -0.61 -10.87 2.47
C THR A 543 -0.89 -11.80 1.31
N ALA A 544 -0.29 -12.98 1.32
CA ALA A 544 -0.49 -13.98 0.29
C ALA A 544 -1.93 -14.49 0.27
N TRP A 545 -2.39 -14.87 -0.92
CA TRP A 545 -3.76 -15.30 -1.12
C TRP A 545 -4.06 -16.67 -0.50
N SER A 546 -3.09 -17.58 -0.56
CA SER A 546 -3.19 -18.94 -0.05
C SER A 546 -1.86 -19.41 0.50
N ASP A 547 -1.85 -20.55 1.16
CA ASP A 547 -0.63 -21.17 1.69
C ASP A 547 0.22 -21.87 0.62
N ASP A 548 -0.14 -21.75 -0.66
CA ASP A 548 0.75 -22.19 -1.74
C ASP A 548 2.05 -21.38 -1.66
N PRO A 549 3.23 -22.02 -1.54
CA PRO A 549 4.49 -21.30 -1.42
C PRO A 549 4.88 -20.51 -2.68
N ARG A 550 4.13 -20.67 -3.78
CA ARG A 550 4.28 -19.91 -5.03
C ARG A 550 3.38 -18.68 -5.11
N GLU A 551 2.35 -18.57 -4.27
CA GLU A 551 1.54 -17.36 -4.20
C GLU A 551 2.40 -16.22 -3.63
N PRO A 552 2.53 -15.09 -4.34
CA PRO A 552 3.27 -13.95 -3.84
C PRO A 552 2.55 -13.33 -2.65
N GLY A 553 3.32 -12.64 -1.81
CA GLY A 553 2.82 -11.94 -0.63
C GLY A 553 3.53 -12.35 0.64
N LEU A 554 3.32 -11.55 1.67
CA LEU A 554 3.74 -11.81 3.03
C LEU A 554 2.79 -12.78 3.72
N HIS A 555 3.14 -13.28 4.90
CA HIS A 555 2.35 -14.30 5.58
C HIS A 555 2.37 -14.20 7.11
N TRP A 556 2.88 -13.09 7.64
CA TRP A 556 2.96 -12.84 9.07
C TRP A 556 1.55 -12.77 9.73
N ALA A 557 0.53 -12.35 8.97
CA ALA A 557 -0.88 -12.34 9.39
C ALA A 557 -1.69 -13.56 8.92
N GLY A 558 -1.02 -14.57 8.36
CA GLY A 558 -1.65 -15.67 7.63
C GLY A 558 -1.95 -15.35 6.17
N SER A 559 -2.62 -16.28 5.48
CA SER A 559 -3.10 -16.10 4.11
C SER A 559 -4.59 -15.79 4.12
N ALA A 560 -5.04 -14.90 3.23
CA ALA A 560 -6.45 -14.53 3.12
C ALA A 560 -6.91 -14.52 1.66
N ASP A 561 -7.78 -15.45 1.31
CA ASP A 561 -8.47 -15.45 0.01
C ASP A 561 -9.64 -14.46 -0.01
N LEU A 562 -10.27 -14.30 -1.18
CA LEU A 562 -11.42 -13.41 -1.35
C LEU A 562 -12.62 -13.76 -0.47
N GLU A 563 -12.89 -15.05 -0.25
CA GLU A 563 -14.07 -15.49 0.50
C GLU A 563 -13.87 -15.22 1.99
N ALA A 564 -12.68 -15.53 2.51
CA ALA A 564 -12.24 -15.22 3.85
C ALA A 564 -12.24 -13.71 4.11
N CYS A 565 -11.77 -12.92 3.13
CA CYS A 565 -11.93 -11.48 3.15
C CYS A 565 -13.43 -11.15 3.22
N TYR A 566 -14.26 -11.46 2.22
CA TYR A 566 -15.67 -11.06 2.19
C TYR A 566 -16.52 -11.44 3.42
N ARG A 567 -16.41 -12.68 3.91
CA ARG A 567 -17.36 -13.24 4.89
C ARG A 567 -17.20 -12.69 6.31
N GLN A 568 -16.01 -12.22 6.66
CA GLN A 568 -15.77 -11.74 8.02
C GLN A 568 -16.36 -10.35 8.20
N SER A 569 -17.06 -10.10 9.30
CA SER A 569 -17.57 -8.74 9.56
C SER A 569 -16.39 -7.78 9.74
N PRO A 570 -16.44 -6.55 9.16
CA PRO A 570 -15.41 -5.56 9.41
C PRO A 570 -15.37 -5.13 10.89
N PHE A 571 -16.51 -5.21 11.60
CA PHE A 571 -16.60 -4.88 13.02
C PHE A 571 -17.17 -6.04 13.83
N PRO A 572 -16.58 -6.34 15.01
CA PRO A 572 -17.20 -7.22 15.97
C PRO A 572 -18.56 -6.68 16.45
N ALA A 573 -19.46 -7.58 16.85
CA ALA A 573 -20.76 -7.19 17.38
C ALA A 573 -20.62 -6.28 18.61
N GLY A 574 -21.42 -5.21 18.67
CA GLY A 574 -21.49 -4.27 19.79
C GLY A 574 -20.58 -3.04 19.70
N VAL A 575 -19.86 -2.84 18.59
CA VAL A 575 -19.01 -1.64 18.40
C VAL A 575 -19.86 -0.42 18.02
N ALA A 576 -19.98 0.54 18.93
CA ALA A 576 -20.79 1.75 18.72
C ALA A 576 -20.05 2.87 17.94
N ASN A 577 -18.73 2.98 18.07
CA ASN A 577 -17.91 4.04 17.46
C ASN A 577 -17.23 3.60 16.14
N ALA A 578 -17.95 2.84 15.32
CA ALA A 578 -17.45 2.40 14.02
C ALA A 578 -17.40 3.57 13.03
N MET A 579 -16.20 4.09 12.74
CA MET A 579 -16.00 5.16 11.77
C MET A 579 -16.00 4.64 10.33
N GLY A 580 -15.37 3.48 10.11
CA GLY A 580 -15.41 2.81 8.82
C GLY A 580 -14.31 1.77 8.62
N VAL A 581 -13.99 1.49 7.36
CA VAL A 581 -13.11 0.39 6.96
C VAL A 581 -11.97 0.87 6.09
N GLN A 582 -10.84 0.18 6.15
CA GLN A 582 -9.69 0.44 5.31
C GLN A 582 -9.03 -0.87 4.89
N ALA A 583 -8.63 -0.96 3.62
CA ALA A 583 -7.68 -1.96 3.14
C ALA A 583 -6.29 -1.32 3.11
N ASN A 584 -5.27 -2.08 3.48
CA ASN A 584 -3.88 -1.66 3.47
C ASN A 584 -3.12 -2.45 2.42
N LEU A 585 -2.32 -1.77 1.60
CA LEU A 585 -1.41 -2.42 0.67
C LEU A 585 0.01 -1.90 0.93
N TRP A 586 0.76 -2.67 1.72
CA TRP A 586 2.16 -2.41 2.04
C TRP A 586 3.10 -2.79 0.90
N GLY A 587 4.22 -2.07 0.81
CA GLY A 587 5.03 -1.96 -0.41
C GLY A 587 6.23 -2.89 -0.47
N GLU A 588 6.50 -3.75 0.51
CA GLU A 588 7.75 -4.52 0.61
C GLU A 588 8.01 -5.40 -0.62
N LEU A 589 6.95 -5.90 -1.25
CA LEU A 589 7.01 -6.78 -2.43
C LEU A 589 6.48 -6.10 -3.72
N LEU A 590 6.15 -4.81 -3.69
CA LEU A 590 5.45 -4.11 -4.78
C LEU A 590 6.38 -3.33 -5.71
N ALA A 591 7.44 -3.98 -6.18
CA ALA A 591 8.41 -3.37 -7.09
C ALA A 591 7.85 -3.01 -8.48
N SER A 592 6.63 -3.44 -8.83
CA SER A 592 6.02 -3.17 -10.13
C SER A 592 4.51 -2.98 -10.07
N ARG A 593 3.98 -2.24 -11.05
CA ARG A 593 2.53 -2.07 -11.26
C ARG A 593 1.79 -3.40 -11.40
N LYS A 594 2.39 -4.41 -12.05
CA LYS A 594 1.79 -5.75 -12.18
C LYS A 594 1.56 -6.39 -10.80
N GLN A 595 2.51 -6.28 -9.89
CA GLN A 595 2.37 -6.82 -8.53
C GLN A 595 1.29 -6.06 -7.76
N LEU A 596 1.28 -4.73 -7.85
CA LEU A 596 0.24 -3.89 -7.23
C LEU A 596 -1.16 -4.31 -7.70
N GLU A 597 -1.37 -4.45 -9.01
CA GLU A 597 -2.67 -4.86 -9.57
C GLU A 597 -3.09 -6.27 -9.14
N TYR A 598 -2.13 -7.20 -9.03
CA TYR A 598 -2.35 -8.56 -8.58
C TYR A 598 -2.74 -8.62 -7.10
N MET A 599 -2.06 -7.85 -6.24
CA MET A 599 -2.32 -7.83 -4.80
C MET A 599 -3.61 -7.07 -4.45
N LEU A 600 -3.94 -6.00 -5.19
CA LEU A 600 -5.19 -5.25 -5.02
C LEU A 600 -6.42 -6.10 -5.34
N PHE A 601 -6.42 -6.74 -6.51
CA PHE A 601 -7.64 -7.33 -7.06
C PHE A 601 -7.62 -8.85 -7.05
N PRO A 602 -8.73 -9.49 -6.62
CA PRO A 602 -10.03 -8.89 -6.30
C PRO A 602 -10.30 -8.55 -4.81
N ARG A 603 -9.34 -8.69 -3.88
CA ARG A 603 -9.62 -8.52 -2.43
C ARG A 603 -10.08 -7.12 -2.03
N LEU A 604 -9.63 -6.06 -2.71
CA LEU A 604 -10.13 -4.70 -2.51
C LEU A 604 -11.65 -4.61 -2.63
N LEU A 605 -12.24 -5.44 -3.50
CA LEU A 605 -13.69 -5.45 -3.75
C LEU A 605 -14.50 -5.91 -2.53
N ALA A 606 -13.92 -6.76 -1.67
CA ALA A 606 -14.54 -7.13 -0.40
C ALA A 606 -14.60 -5.93 0.56
N THR A 607 -13.53 -5.14 0.63
CA THR A 607 -13.49 -3.91 1.45
C THR A 607 -14.47 -2.86 0.94
N ALA A 608 -14.56 -2.69 -0.38
CA ALA A 608 -15.56 -1.83 -0.99
C ALA A 608 -16.99 -2.28 -0.62
N GLU A 609 -17.28 -3.58 -0.70
CA GLU A 609 -18.57 -4.14 -0.31
C GLU A 609 -18.89 -3.85 1.17
N TRP A 610 -17.95 -4.08 2.08
CA TRP A 610 -18.15 -3.76 3.50
C TRP A 610 -18.42 -2.29 3.74
N GLY A 611 -17.62 -1.42 3.13
CA GLY A 611 -17.75 0.03 3.27
C GLY A 611 -19.14 0.53 2.89
N TRP A 612 -19.73 -0.08 1.87
CA TRP A 612 -20.97 0.39 1.27
C TRP A 612 -22.21 -0.41 1.69
N HIS A 613 -22.17 -1.73 1.61
CA HIS A 613 -23.28 -2.63 1.93
C HIS A 613 -23.37 -2.92 3.43
N GLY A 614 -22.21 -3.05 4.10
CA GLY A 614 -22.10 -3.25 5.55
C GLY A 614 -22.12 -4.71 6.02
N LYS A 615 -22.22 -5.68 5.12
CA LYS A 615 -22.27 -7.12 5.45
C LYS A 615 -21.69 -8.00 4.34
N GLY A 616 -21.26 -9.20 4.72
CA GLY A 616 -20.70 -10.24 3.84
C GLY A 616 -21.50 -11.54 3.88
N ASP A 617 -22.80 -11.49 3.59
CA ASP A 617 -23.74 -12.61 3.77
C ASP A 617 -24.20 -13.32 2.48
N ASP A 618 -23.89 -12.78 1.29
CA ASP A 618 -24.26 -13.32 -0.03
C ASP A 618 -23.02 -13.61 -0.89
N TRP A 619 -22.25 -14.63 -0.48
CA TRP A 619 -21.03 -15.03 -1.21
C TRP A 619 -21.28 -15.39 -2.67
N PRO A 620 -22.27 -16.24 -3.03
CA PRO A 620 -22.50 -16.59 -4.45
C PRO A 620 -22.82 -15.36 -5.30
N GLY A 621 -23.65 -14.45 -4.78
CA GLY A 621 -23.97 -13.21 -5.47
C GLY A 621 -22.76 -12.28 -5.59
N PHE A 622 -21.98 -12.11 -4.52
CA PHE A 622 -20.76 -11.30 -4.53
C PHE A 622 -19.72 -11.85 -5.52
N ARG A 623 -19.44 -13.16 -5.49
CA ARG A 623 -18.52 -13.83 -6.42
C ARG A 623 -18.90 -13.59 -7.88
N ALA A 624 -20.18 -13.72 -8.23
CA ALA A 624 -20.65 -13.46 -9.59
C ALA A 624 -20.45 -12.00 -10.02
N ARG A 625 -20.63 -11.03 -9.11
CA ARG A 625 -20.34 -9.62 -9.39
C ARG A 625 -18.84 -9.38 -9.56
N VAL A 626 -18.00 -10.02 -8.74
CA VAL A 626 -16.54 -9.95 -8.86
C VAL A 626 -16.05 -10.51 -10.19
N GLU A 627 -16.57 -11.66 -10.64
CA GLU A 627 -16.22 -12.24 -11.96
C GLU A 627 -16.43 -11.22 -13.09
N ARG A 628 -17.59 -10.54 -13.12
CA ARG A 628 -17.87 -9.47 -14.08
C ARG A 628 -16.88 -8.31 -13.97
N GLN A 629 -16.49 -7.91 -12.76
CA GLN A 629 -15.52 -6.82 -12.55
C GLN A 629 -14.10 -7.22 -12.98
N LEU A 630 -13.68 -8.47 -12.76
CA LEU A 630 -12.39 -8.97 -13.24
C LEU A 630 -12.30 -8.92 -14.76
N ASP A 631 -13.37 -9.27 -15.48
CA ASP A 631 -13.42 -9.17 -16.94
C ASP A 631 -13.43 -7.73 -17.44
N TYR A 632 -14.02 -6.80 -16.68
CA TYR A 632 -13.91 -5.37 -16.96
C TYR A 632 -12.46 -4.88 -16.78
N LEU A 633 -11.84 -5.20 -15.64
CA LEU A 633 -10.47 -4.81 -15.32
C LEU A 633 -9.46 -5.36 -16.35
N ARG A 634 -9.55 -6.64 -16.73
CA ARG A 634 -8.68 -7.26 -17.74
C ARG A 634 -8.79 -6.58 -19.11
N ARG A 635 -10.00 -6.20 -19.53
CA ARG A 635 -10.20 -5.46 -20.79
C ARG A 635 -9.57 -4.06 -20.77
N ARG A 636 -9.29 -3.51 -19.58
CA ARG A 636 -8.55 -2.26 -19.39
C ARG A 636 -7.04 -2.48 -19.17
N GLY A 637 -6.55 -3.69 -19.39
CA GLY A 637 -5.12 -4.01 -19.24
C GLY A 637 -4.65 -4.25 -17.80
N VAL A 638 -5.56 -4.19 -16.82
CA VAL A 638 -5.26 -4.54 -15.42
C VAL A 638 -4.99 -6.04 -15.32
N ARG A 639 -4.04 -6.42 -14.48
CA ARG A 639 -3.61 -7.81 -14.25
C ARG A 639 -4.04 -8.34 -12.88
N PRO A 640 -5.35 -8.49 -12.62
CA PRO A 640 -5.83 -8.97 -11.33
C PRO A 640 -5.51 -10.45 -11.14
N ARG A 641 -5.45 -10.89 -9.88
CA ARG A 641 -5.41 -12.32 -9.55
C ARG A 641 -6.70 -13.02 -10.01
N GLY A 642 -6.59 -14.20 -10.61
CA GLY A 642 -7.75 -15.03 -10.96
C GLY A 642 -8.49 -15.53 -9.71
N LEU A 643 -9.74 -15.99 -9.84
CA LEU A 643 -10.45 -16.59 -8.69
C LEU A 643 -10.04 -18.03 -8.44
N ASP A 644 -9.73 -18.76 -9.52
CA ASP A 644 -9.30 -20.15 -9.44
C ASP A 644 -7.90 -20.27 -8.82
N PRO A 645 -7.56 -21.45 -8.24
CA PRO A 645 -6.20 -21.72 -7.77
C PRO A 645 -5.17 -21.48 -8.87
N VAL A 646 -4.00 -20.96 -8.50
CA VAL A 646 -2.91 -20.67 -9.44
C VAL A 646 -2.53 -21.96 -10.17
N GLN A 647 -2.75 -21.98 -11.49
CA GLN A 647 -2.26 -23.07 -12.33
C GLN A 647 -0.75 -22.94 -12.51
N VAL A 648 -0.07 -24.08 -12.42
CA VAL A 648 1.38 -24.28 -12.26
C VAL A 648 2.26 -23.62 -13.34
N SER A 649 1.72 -23.05 -14.42
CA SER A 649 2.48 -22.68 -15.62
C SER A 649 2.78 -21.19 -15.83
N SER A 650 2.41 -20.27 -14.94
CA SER A 650 2.40 -18.81 -15.28
C SER A 650 3.44 -17.91 -14.61
N TYR A 651 4.41 -18.45 -13.87
CA TYR A 651 5.43 -17.67 -13.15
C TYR A 651 6.88 -18.11 -13.43
N ALA A 652 7.14 -18.70 -14.60
CA ALA A 652 8.49 -18.85 -15.13
C ALA A 652 8.91 -17.58 -15.89
#